data_AF-A0A1H0DUX9-F1
#
_entry.id   AF-A0A1H0DUX9-F1
#
_cell.length_a   1.000
_cell.length_b   1.000
_cell.length_c   1.000
_cell.angle_alpha   90.00
_cell.angle_beta   90.00
_cell.angle_gamma   90.00
#
_symmetry.space_group_name_H-M   'P 1'
#
loop_
_entity.id
_entity.type
_entity.pdbx_description
1 polymer ?
#
loop_
_entity_poly.entity_id
_entity_poly.type
_entity_poly.pdbx_seq_one_letter_code
_entity_poly.pdbx_strand_id
1 'polypeptide(L)'
;MIRKIYSFLLVMMLSVCAFHGIQAQQRRPIDSQHPLWLIHIDVWNSADPQKIIDLIPADIKPYVCLNLSLSCQFDTKTGMYRMPRNAVRTYKSWATVCQQNNMWFSCQPASGGHTHIQDNDLQTFEYFFKTFPNFLGWNYAEQFWAFGDAGDLSSMTKSSRWNLFANLVEMSHKYGGFLTVSWCGGIYHFDTDPLAELKTEPKFLAACQKYPEAILFLYKYTHCSSFYNNESVCFGPFIAGLTKNYGVRYDNCGYNDMLTKVLGEKHGKKYPGSAGIGTVMEQTCVNGGAVWDGPELIWTEDFQNLSDSNVDGYTRRNWGLFPNFKGIWLDMWREIIKGKMYIPTRQEVVAKTKAVLIHDADNDFKVPDALYAGLYEVKDPGNKGDGRWENNGWYLKSSGRYGAIPMVPGLYDDIAKSIPVQVKKSGFSSRWGTQSKKVKEFNELYPEVSKGDLFVNRYRNQLVTYAPYTYLNKNKHATGAISLQYNTCDSLKLDYYNLSSGVIREYADRIELYLNNYRSDTLTVRTDTIYIVGATAQPVTTVEKHKTGTTTYSASLVSENYDADTKTYRVGVKHMGPVTISIACAGEGTNRLTDYLPDTALGQPQQPAAYHGPIMIEAENMDYKSVSVSLTHSGWWAQDYKDFAGMGYVETQANTASTLRHQLKLAEGGAYHILVRYCNSSKAGNMKATVNGTAQTVAFEKVDKNDWREAVIPVTLKEGTNNFVLQNSGAIKMTIDQITYMPAEMPKEKFDVAVRQADFGTVVADVDSAQAGQEVHLTISADEGYGIKSLRVVNSVYFTQGKTIPVEVGAKEVSFIMPDENVTIQPQFYDMCAVYDLDFTNVAAGELPIGWRTTDGNDVRNYPTSNGSGPRTFSGLQGYQGKALYWRTTSAEYGRLANYKLSLEPGSYVLSFATAAWKGSPTYQARILKSTGGVVASSSNYTATPNLNGNAAGNISSATRNTLSFDITTSGDYVIQFKEVGSGMQEFLLAECRLRDLSILTGITTRPVSRMPEGIYSPSGVRRESLQRGLNIVVKPNGQTMKVLIR
;
A
#
# COMPACT_ATOMS: atom_id res chain seq x y z
N MET A 1 -31.07 42.93 -36.16
CA MET A 1 -30.75 41.58 -36.66
C MET A 1 -29.36 41.12 -36.20
N ILE A 2 -28.33 41.96 -36.35
CA ILE A 2 -26.93 41.68 -35.92
C ILE A 2 -26.79 41.35 -34.41
N ARG A 3 -27.49 42.06 -33.50
CA ARG A 3 -27.47 41.74 -32.06
C ARG A 3 -28.04 40.34 -31.70
N LYS A 4 -29.00 39.82 -32.47
CA LYS A 4 -29.56 38.47 -32.23
C LYS A 4 -28.61 37.37 -32.71
N ILE A 5 -27.79 37.65 -33.73
CA ILE A 5 -26.78 36.72 -34.25
C ILE A 5 -25.62 36.58 -33.25
N TYR A 6 -25.17 37.67 -32.63
CA TYR A 6 -24.14 37.63 -31.58
C TYR A 6 -24.59 36.91 -30.31
N SER A 7 -25.84 37.12 -29.85
CA SER A 7 -26.36 36.38 -28.69
C SER A 7 -26.55 34.89 -28.97
N PHE A 8 -26.91 34.51 -30.20
CA PHE A 8 -27.05 33.10 -30.58
C PHE A 8 -25.68 32.40 -30.72
N LEU A 9 -24.68 33.08 -31.28
CA LEU A 9 -23.30 32.59 -31.34
C LEU A 9 -22.64 32.49 -29.95
N LEU A 10 -22.91 33.43 -29.04
CA LEU A 10 -22.38 33.39 -27.67
C LEU A 10 -23.03 32.26 -26.85
N VAL A 11 -24.34 32.03 -27.01
CA VAL A 11 -25.04 30.90 -26.38
C VAL A 11 -24.61 29.57 -26.98
N MET A 12 -24.32 29.51 -28.29
CA MET A 12 -23.78 28.30 -28.92
C MET A 12 -22.31 28.05 -28.50
N MET A 13 -21.47 29.07 -28.33
CA MET A 13 -20.13 28.95 -27.75
C MET A 13 -20.17 28.52 -26.28
N LEU A 14 -21.09 29.07 -25.47
CA LEU A 14 -21.30 28.65 -24.08
C LEU A 14 -21.90 27.25 -23.97
N SER A 15 -22.70 26.81 -24.95
CA SER A 15 -23.25 25.45 -25.02
C SER A 15 -22.19 24.42 -25.47
N VAL A 16 -21.26 24.81 -26.35
CA VAL A 16 -20.11 23.97 -26.73
C VAL A 16 -19.05 23.94 -25.62
N CYS A 17 -18.94 24.98 -24.79
CA CYS A 17 -18.12 24.96 -23.57
C CYS A 17 -18.79 24.22 -22.39
N ALA A 18 -20.13 24.07 -22.38
CA ALA A 18 -20.86 23.35 -21.32
C ALA A 18 -21.04 21.84 -21.57
N PHE A 19 -20.66 21.33 -22.75
CA PHE A 19 -20.66 19.90 -23.07
C PHE A 19 -19.28 19.27 -23.19
N HIS A 20 -18.21 20.00 -22.87
CA HIS A 20 -16.97 19.38 -22.42
C HIS A 20 -17.12 19.12 -20.92
N GLY A 21 -17.99 18.18 -20.55
CA GLY A 21 -17.73 17.44 -19.31
C GLY A 21 -16.31 16.95 -19.45
N ILE A 22 -15.42 17.35 -18.53
CA ILE A 22 -13.99 17.00 -18.56
C ILE A 22 -13.93 15.50 -18.86
N GLN A 23 -13.63 15.15 -20.11
CA GLN A 23 -13.39 13.76 -20.45
C GLN A 23 -12.20 13.39 -19.60
N ALA A 24 -12.38 12.43 -18.69
CA ALA A 24 -11.32 11.96 -17.82
C ALA A 24 -10.07 11.72 -18.69
N GLN A 25 -8.98 12.41 -18.38
CA GLN A 25 -7.74 12.26 -19.13
C GLN A 25 -7.18 10.87 -18.81
N GLN A 26 -7.65 9.79 -19.43
CA GLN A 26 -7.07 8.46 -19.21
C GLN A 26 -5.73 8.35 -19.93
N ARG A 27 -4.66 7.94 -19.22
CA ARG A 27 -3.38 7.58 -19.86
C ARG A 27 -3.53 6.37 -20.77
N ARG A 28 -4.44 5.48 -20.38
CA ARG A 28 -4.81 4.28 -21.11
C ARG A 28 -6.20 3.82 -20.64
N PRO A 29 -7.14 3.52 -21.55
CA PRO A 29 -8.41 2.92 -21.16
C PRO A 29 -8.20 1.48 -20.67
N ILE A 30 -9.00 1.07 -19.70
CA ILE A 30 -9.17 -0.33 -19.28
C ILE A 30 -10.63 -0.67 -19.50
N ASP A 31 -10.91 -1.72 -20.24
CA ASP A 31 -12.24 -2.26 -20.49
C ASP A 31 -12.13 -3.64 -21.17
N SER A 32 -13.26 -4.20 -21.61
CA SER A 32 -13.34 -5.48 -22.33
C SER A 32 -12.59 -5.55 -23.65
N GLN A 33 -12.23 -4.40 -24.24
CA GLN A 33 -11.46 -4.30 -25.50
C GLN A 33 -9.99 -3.89 -25.25
N HIS A 34 -9.72 -3.29 -24.10
CA HIS A 34 -8.40 -2.87 -23.66
C HIS A 34 -8.01 -3.52 -22.32
N PRO A 35 -7.96 -4.86 -22.22
CA PRO A 35 -7.61 -5.53 -20.97
C PRO A 35 -6.16 -5.26 -20.59
N LEU A 36 -5.86 -5.43 -19.30
CA LEU A 36 -4.57 -5.14 -18.70
C LEU A 36 -4.02 -6.37 -17.95
N TRP A 37 -2.77 -6.73 -18.24
CA TRP A 37 -2.03 -7.70 -17.45
C TRP A 37 -0.92 -7.00 -16.67
N LEU A 38 -1.06 -6.98 -15.35
CA LEU A 38 -0.03 -6.59 -14.39
C LEU A 38 0.94 -7.75 -14.19
N ILE A 39 2.13 -7.64 -14.80
CA ILE A 39 3.22 -8.61 -14.64
C ILE A 39 4.22 -8.03 -13.64
N HIS A 40 4.60 -8.80 -12.64
CA HIS A 40 5.40 -8.27 -11.53
C HIS A 40 6.90 -8.26 -11.84
N ILE A 41 7.56 -7.21 -11.39
CA ILE A 41 9.00 -7.15 -11.18
C ILE A 41 9.17 -7.06 -9.66
N ASP A 42 9.66 -8.12 -9.04
CA ASP A 42 9.57 -8.29 -7.59
C ASP A 42 10.96 -8.50 -6.94
N VAL A 43 11.18 -7.84 -5.82
CA VAL A 43 12.41 -7.96 -5.02
C VAL A 43 12.70 -9.38 -4.51
N TRP A 44 11.67 -10.20 -4.27
CA TRP A 44 11.80 -11.56 -3.76
C TRP A 44 12.49 -12.51 -4.74
N ASN A 45 12.57 -12.16 -6.03
CA ASN A 45 13.33 -12.92 -7.03
C ASN A 45 14.66 -12.26 -7.43
N SER A 46 15.09 -11.22 -6.69
CA SER A 46 16.28 -10.42 -7.01
C SER A 46 16.22 -9.85 -8.43
N ALA A 47 15.08 -9.26 -8.81
CA ALA A 47 14.76 -8.88 -10.18
C ALA A 47 15.85 -8.10 -10.91
N ASP A 48 16.03 -8.46 -12.19
CA ASP A 48 16.68 -7.66 -13.21
C ASP A 48 15.58 -7.17 -14.17
N PRO A 49 15.09 -5.92 -14.02
CA PRO A 49 13.97 -5.41 -14.80
C PRO A 49 14.16 -5.56 -16.31
N GLN A 50 15.37 -5.27 -16.83
CA GLN A 50 15.64 -5.34 -18.27
C GLN A 50 15.49 -6.77 -18.78
N LYS A 51 16.11 -7.74 -18.10
CA LYS A 51 16.06 -9.15 -18.53
C LYS A 51 14.67 -9.76 -18.40
N ILE A 52 13.88 -9.34 -17.42
CA ILE A 52 12.47 -9.75 -17.31
C ILE A 52 11.66 -9.20 -18.49
N ILE A 53 11.81 -7.90 -18.81
CA ILE A 53 11.12 -7.27 -19.94
C ILE A 53 11.48 -7.92 -21.28
N ASP A 54 12.73 -8.33 -21.45
CA ASP A 54 13.20 -9.02 -22.66
C ASP A 54 12.54 -10.39 -22.87
N LEU A 55 12.05 -11.02 -21.80
CA LEU A 55 11.36 -12.32 -21.86
C LEU A 55 9.87 -12.21 -22.19
N ILE A 56 9.26 -11.02 -22.06
CA ILE A 56 7.85 -10.81 -22.39
C ILE A 56 7.68 -10.81 -23.93
N PRO A 57 6.81 -11.65 -24.50
CA PRO A 57 6.60 -11.68 -25.95
C PRO A 57 6.10 -10.35 -26.52
N ALA A 58 6.60 -9.97 -27.71
CA ALA A 58 6.27 -8.69 -28.34
C ALA A 58 4.77 -8.52 -28.65
N ASP A 59 4.05 -9.61 -28.94
CA ASP A 59 2.61 -9.62 -29.15
C ASP A 59 1.80 -9.37 -27.87
N ILE A 60 2.39 -9.62 -26.70
CA ILE A 60 1.75 -9.46 -25.39
C ILE A 60 2.13 -8.13 -24.73
N LYS A 61 3.37 -7.63 -24.95
CA LYS A 61 3.87 -6.36 -24.37
C LYS A 61 2.85 -5.21 -24.41
N PRO A 62 2.10 -4.96 -25.50
CA PRO A 62 1.14 -3.86 -25.54
C PRO A 62 0.06 -3.94 -24.47
N TYR A 63 -0.27 -5.13 -23.98
CA TYR A 63 -1.31 -5.39 -22.98
C TYR A 63 -0.78 -5.42 -21.54
N VAL A 64 0.52 -5.20 -21.36
CA VAL A 64 1.19 -5.34 -20.07
C VAL A 64 1.42 -3.99 -19.38
N CYS A 65 1.24 -3.98 -18.06
CA CYS A 65 1.80 -3.00 -17.14
C CYS A 65 2.71 -3.74 -16.16
N LEU A 66 3.93 -3.24 -15.96
CA LEU A 66 4.86 -3.86 -15.02
C LEU A 66 4.52 -3.38 -13.61
N ASN A 67 4.09 -4.30 -12.75
CA ASN A 67 3.89 -4.00 -11.33
C ASN A 67 5.24 -4.10 -10.62
N LEU A 68 5.84 -2.96 -10.30
CA LEU A 68 7.06 -2.89 -9.51
C LEU A 68 6.69 -3.24 -8.05
N SER A 69 6.94 -4.49 -7.67
CA SER A 69 6.53 -5.05 -6.39
C SER A 69 7.69 -5.06 -5.42
N LEU A 70 7.57 -4.23 -4.39
CA LEU A 70 8.57 -4.18 -3.31
C LEU A 70 7.98 -4.84 -2.07
N SER A 71 8.79 -5.70 -1.43
CA SER A 71 8.52 -6.23 -0.10
C SER A 71 8.49 -5.07 0.90
N CYS A 72 7.68 -5.15 1.94
CA CYS A 72 7.64 -4.15 3.02
C CYS A 72 8.39 -4.65 4.28
N GLN A 73 9.37 -5.54 4.10
CA GLN A 73 10.11 -6.12 5.22
C GLN A 73 10.86 -5.03 6.01
N PHE A 74 10.43 -4.83 7.25
CA PHE A 74 10.93 -3.80 8.15
C PHE A 74 11.54 -4.40 9.41
N ASP A 75 12.61 -3.78 9.91
CA ASP A 75 13.25 -4.14 11.16
C ASP A 75 12.95 -3.08 12.23
N THR A 76 12.03 -3.40 13.13
CA THR A 76 11.61 -2.51 14.22
C THR A 76 12.73 -2.20 15.21
N LYS A 77 13.80 -3.03 15.29
CA LYS A 77 14.94 -2.76 16.19
C LYS A 77 15.89 -1.72 15.63
N THR A 78 16.10 -1.74 14.31
CA THR A 78 17.03 -0.83 13.64
C THR A 78 16.34 0.36 12.96
N GLY A 79 15.01 0.32 12.82
CA GLY A 79 14.23 1.35 12.14
C GLY A 79 14.45 1.35 10.62
N MET A 80 14.85 0.21 10.03
CA MET A 80 15.26 0.13 8.63
C MET A 80 14.47 -0.90 7.84
N TYR A 81 14.08 -0.53 6.61
CA TYR A 81 13.64 -1.51 5.61
C TYR A 81 14.80 -2.39 5.18
N ARG A 82 14.49 -3.63 4.81
CA ARG A 82 15.49 -4.62 4.40
C ARG A 82 15.47 -4.92 2.91
N MET A 83 14.32 -4.77 2.27
CA MET A 83 14.12 -5.22 0.90
C MET A 83 13.07 -4.35 0.18
N PRO A 84 13.48 -3.32 -0.58
CA PRO A 84 14.83 -2.76 -0.67
C PRO A 84 15.15 -1.83 0.51
N ARG A 85 16.38 -1.30 0.57
CA ARG A 85 16.76 -0.29 1.59
C ARG A 85 16.10 1.06 1.35
N ASN A 86 15.94 1.47 0.09
CA ASN A 86 15.24 2.69 -0.29
C ASN A 86 14.29 2.44 -1.47
N ALA A 87 13.01 2.29 -1.17
CA ALA A 87 11.98 2.00 -2.17
C ALA A 87 11.80 3.11 -3.21
N VAL A 88 11.84 4.40 -2.82
CA VAL A 88 11.63 5.50 -3.77
C VAL A 88 12.72 5.49 -4.84
N ARG A 89 13.98 5.28 -4.45
CA ARG A 89 15.10 5.14 -5.40
C ARG A 89 14.96 3.91 -6.28
N THR A 90 14.65 2.75 -5.70
CA THR A 90 14.43 1.51 -6.47
C THR A 90 13.29 1.68 -7.46
N TYR A 91 12.21 2.36 -7.08
CA TYR A 91 11.12 2.67 -8.03
C TYR A 91 11.57 3.58 -9.14
N LYS A 92 12.31 4.65 -8.84
CA LYS A 92 12.82 5.55 -9.88
C LYS A 92 13.68 4.79 -10.90
N SER A 93 14.61 3.96 -10.44
CA SER A 93 15.49 3.24 -11.34
C SER A 93 14.74 2.23 -12.20
N TRP A 94 13.92 1.38 -11.60
CA TRP A 94 13.13 0.38 -12.33
C TRP A 94 12.12 1.05 -13.27
N ALA A 95 11.54 2.19 -12.90
CA ALA A 95 10.66 2.99 -13.75
C ALA A 95 11.38 3.46 -15.03
N THR A 96 12.63 3.94 -14.92
CA THR A 96 13.39 4.35 -16.12
C THR A 96 13.71 3.18 -17.05
N VAL A 97 13.92 1.97 -16.52
CA VAL A 97 14.06 0.76 -17.35
C VAL A 97 12.75 0.42 -18.06
N CYS A 98 11.61 0.52 -17.37
CA CYS A 98 10.29 0.34 -17.98
C CYS A 98 10.06 1.34 -19.11
N GLN A 99 10.40 2.61 -18.87
CA GLN A 99 10.31 3.70 -19.84
C GLN A 99 11.15 3.46 -21.09
N GLN A 100 12.41 3.07 -20.89
CA GLN A 100 13.32 2.80 -21.99
C GLN A 100 12.82 1.68 -22.91
N ASN A 101 12.02 0.76 -22.37
CA ASN A 101 11.42 -0.35 -23.10
C ASN A 101 9.98 -0.08 -23.56
N ASN A 102 9.50 1.17 -23.45
CA ASN A 102 8.13 1.57 -23.78
C ASN A 102 7.05 0.75 -23.05
N MET A 103 7.31 0.40 -21.80
CA MET A 103 6.39 -0.38 -20.95
C MET A 103 5.62 0.55 -20.02
N TRP A 104 4.33 0.29 -19.83
CA TRP A 104 3.58 0.86 -18.71
C TRP A 104 4.09 0.28 -17.39
N PHE A 105 4.03 1.03 -16.29
CA PHE A 105 4.32 0.49 -14.96
C PHE A 105 3.43 1.06 -13.85
N SER A 106 3.32 0.30 -12.76
CA SER A 106 2.72 0.69 -11.48
C SER A 106 3.68 0.37 -10.34
N CYS A 107 3.48 0.99 -9.19
CA CYS A 107 4.33 0.76 -8.01
C CYS A 107 3.50 0.16 -6.86
N GLN A 108 3.99 -0.88 -6.20
CA GLN A 108 3.34 -1.52 -5.06
C GLN A 108 4.08 -1.27 -3.74
N PRO A 109 3.81 -0.15 -3.04
CA PRO A 109 4.58 0.26 -1.87
C PRO A 109 4.18 -0.49 -0.59
N ALA A 110 3.14 -1.32 -0.63
CA ALA A 110 2.54 -1.91 0.56
C ALA A 110 2.03 -3.34 0.33
N SER A 111 2.16 -4.15 1.38
CA SER A 111 1.37 -5.36 1.61
C SER A 111 0.84 -5.33 3.04
N GLY A 112 -0.46 -5.55 3.23
CA GLY A 112 -1.10 -5.31 4.52
C GLY A 112 -1.03 -3.84 4.93
N GLY A 113 -0.99 -3.58 6.23
CA GLY A 113 -0.75 -2.24 6.78
C GLY A 113 0.69 -1.77 6.63
N HIS A 114 1.64 -2.66 6.39
CA HIS A 114 3.05 -2.31 6.17
C HIS A 114 3.26 -1.59 4.83
N THR A 115 4.04 -0.51 4.83
CA THR A 115 4.35 0.24 3.61
C THR A 115 5.72 0.89 3.66
N HIS A 116 6.33 1.11 2.49
CA HIS A 116 7.53 1.93 2.33
C HIS A 116 7.27 3.44 2.31
N ILE A 117 6.10 3.85 1.82
CA ILE A 117 5.73 5.25 1.63
C ILE A 117 4.58 5.54 2.60
N GLN A 118 4.80 6.47 3.52
CA GLN A 118 3.84 6.81 4.55
C GLN A 118 2.53 7.32 3.92
N ASP A 119 1.38 6.97 4.48
CA ASP A 119 0.08 7.27 3.87
C ASP A 119 -0.22 8.78 3.71
N ASN A 120 0.51 9.64 4.41
CA ASN A 120 0.38 11.10 4.31
C ASN A 120 1.48 11.77 3.46
N ASP A 121 2.33 10.98 2.79
CA ASP A 121 3.39 11.44 1.90
C ASP A 121 2.87 11.65 0.46
N LEU A 122 1.82 12.48 0.34
CA LEU A 122 1.13 12.72 -0.94
C LEU A 122 2.04 13.31 -2.02
N GLN A 123 3.11 14.00 -1.62
CA GLN A 123 4.11 14.58 -2.51
C GLN A 123 4.88 13.49 -3.27
N THR A 124 5.30 12.44 -2.57
CA THR A 124 5.96 11.29 -3.22
C THR A 124 4.99 10.57 -4.16
N PHE A 125 3.73 10.39 -3.75
CA PHE A 125 2.71 9.79 -4.62
C PHE A 125 2.48 10.61 -5.91
N GLU A 126 2.40 11.95 -5.80
CA GLU A 126 2.16 12.84 -6.93
C GLU A 126 3.39 12.98 -7.84
N TYR A 127 4.61 12.91 -7.26
CA TYR A 127 5.86 12.98 -8.02
C TYR A 127 5.90 11.94 -9.14
N PHE A 128 5.53 10.68 -8.88
CA PHE A 128 5.58 9.64 -9.93
C PHE A 128 4.63 9.93 -11.09
N PHE A 129 3.46 10.49 -10.83
CA PHE A 129 2.54 10.91 -11.88
C PHE A 129 3.12 12.05 -12.73
N LYS A 130 3.74 13.05 -12.11
CA LYS A 130 4.34 14.19 -12.83
C LYS A 130 5.58 13.81 -13.62
N THR A 131 6.40 12.92 -13.06
CA THR A 131 7.74 12.62 -13.62
C THR A 131 7.70 11.54 -14.69
N PHE A 132 6.83 10.53 -14.55
CA PHE A 132 6.85 9.36 -15.43
C PHE A 132 5.56 9.26 -16.25
N PRO A 133 5.56 9.59 -17.57
CA PRO A 133 4.36 9.56 -18.40
C PRO A 133 3.72 8.17 -18.57
N ASN A 134 4.52 7.11 -18.45
CA ASN A 134 4.14 5.70 -18.51
C ASN A 134 3.76 5.09 -17.15
N PHE A 135 3.70 5.91 -16.08
CA PHE A 135 3.19 5.47 -14.79
C PHE A 135 1.67 5.39 -14.81
N LEU A 136 1.09 4.25 -14.45
CA LEU A 136 -0.36 4.07 -14.40
C LEU A 136 -0.94 4.20 -13.00
N GLY A 137 -0.13 4.12 -11.95
CA GLY A 137 -0.59 4.38 -10.58
C GLY A 137 -0.05 3.40 -9.55
N TRP A 138 -0.72 3.35 -8.40
CA TRP A 138 -0.25 2.67 -7.20
C TRP A 138 -1.03 1.38 -6.97
N ASN A 139 -0.36 0.32 -6.51
CA ASN A 139 -0.93 -1.00 -6.25
C ASN A 139 -0.80 -1.35 -4.75
N TYR A 140 -1.88 -1.77 -4.12
CA TYR A 140 -1.92 -2.15 -2.70
C TYR A 140 -2.34 -3.60 -2.57
N ALA A 141 -1.41 -4.42 -2.09
CA ALA A 141 -1.61 -5.85 -1.92
C ALA A 141 -2.13 -6.20 -0.53
N GLU A 142 -2.97 -7.24 -0.43
CA GLU A 142 -3.29 -7.88 0.85
C GLU A 142 -3.80 -6.93 1.94
N GLN A 143 -4.75 -6.05 1.63
CA GLN A 143 -5.24 -5.02 2.57
C GLN A 143 -6.11 -5.59 3.72
N PHE A 144 -5.61 -6.59 4.44
CA PHE A 144 -6.34 -7.32 5.49
C PHE A 144 -5.56 -7.65 6.76
N TRP A 145 -4.25 -7.41 6.81
CA TRP A 145 -3.39 -7.80 7.93
C TRP A 145 -2.39 -6.70 8.33
N ALA A 146 -1.83 -6.80 9.55
CA ALA A 146 -0.79 -5.93 10.11
C ALA A 146 -1.05 -4.42 10.01
N PHE A 147 -2.26 -3.96 10.37
CA PHE A 147 -2.58 -2.54 10.52
C PHE A 147 -2.39 -2.09 11.97
N GLY A 148 -1.56 -1.05 12.18
CA GLY A 148 -1.37 -0.39 13.47
C GLY A 148 -0.57 -1.21 14.49
N ASP A 149 0.38 -2.02 14.03
CA ASP A 149 1.23 -2.83 14.90
C ASP A 149 2.11 -1.93 15.79
N ALA A 150 2.01 -2.13 17.11
CA ALA A 150 2.62 -1.23 18.08
C ALA A 150 4.17 -1.25 17.98
N GLY A 151 4.76 -0.06 17.80
CA GLY A 151 6.20 0.10 17.66
C GLY A 151 6.75 -0.18 16.27
N ASP A 152 5.89 -0.55 15.30
CA ASP A 152 6.29 -0.70 13.90
C ASP A 152 5.96 0.58 13.11
N LEU A 153 7.00 1.33 12.72
CA LEU A 153 6.86 2.57 11.96
C LEU A 153 6.47 2.37 10.49
N SER A 154 6.49 1.13 9.99
CA SER A 154 6.00 0.78 8.66
C SER A 154 4.52 0.39 8.67
N SER A 155 3.96 0.02 9.82
CA SER A 155 2.57 -0.44 9.96
C SER A 155 1.60 0.74 10.13
N MET A 156 0.85 1.04 9.07
CA MET A 156 -0.14 2.12 9.09
C MET A 156 -1.46 1.69 9.74
N THR A 157 -2.23 2.67 10.22
CA THR A 157 -3.59 2.41 10.71
C THR A 157 -4.58 2.28 9.56
N LYS A 158 -5.67 1.53 9.76
CA LYS A 158 -6.76 1.40 8.77
C LYS A 158 -7.32 2.75 8.33
N SER A 159 -7.62 3.62 9.30
CA SER A 159 -8.16 4.96 9.02
C SER A 159 -7.22 5.80 8.17
N SER A 160 -5.91 5.74 8.44
CA SER A 160 -4.89 6.40 7.61
C SER A 160 -4.89 5.85 6.18
N ARG A 161 -4.92 4.52 6.02
CA ARG A 161 -4.90 3.85 4.72
C ARG A 161 -6.13 4.18 3.87
N TRP A 162 -7.33 4.13 4.44
CA TRP A 162 -8.56 4.46 3.70
C TRP A 162 -8.61 5.93 3.29
N ASN A 163 -8.11 6.85 4.13
CA ASN A 163 -7.96 8.25 3.76
C ASN A 163 -6.96 8.44 2.60
N LEU A 164 -5.84 7.71 2.61
CA LEU A 164 -4.93 7.70 1.47
C LEU A 164 -5.62 7.19 0.21
N PHE A 165 -6.40 6.10 0.27
CA PHE A 165 -7.09 5.57 -0.90
C PHE A 165 -8.04 6.60 -1.52
N ALA A 166 -8.78 7.35 -0.69
CA ALA A 166 -9.59 8.47 -1.18
C ALA A 166 -8.73 9.48 -1.97
N ASN A 167 -7.59 9.91 -1.41
CA ASN A 167 -6.68 10.85 -2.08
C ASN A 167 -6.08 10.26 -3.37
N LEU A 168 -5.72 8.98 -3.38
CA LEU A 168 -5.12 8.32 -4.55
C LEU A 168 -6.13 8.11 -5.68
N VAL A 169 -7.42 7.91 -5.38
CA VAL A 169 -8.47 7.87 -6.40
C VAL A 169 -8.61 9.23 -7.08
N GLU A 170 -8.68 10.32 -6.31
CA GLU A 170 -8.73 11.67 -6.87
C GLU A 170 -7.47 12.02 -7.68
N MET A 171 -6.29 11.66 -7.16
CA MET A 171 -5.01 11.87 -7.84
C MET A 171 -4.93 11.04 -9.13
N SER A 172 -5.35 9.78 -9.10
CA SER A 172 -5.37 8.92 -10.27
C SER A 172 -6.30 9.46 -11.36
N HIS A 173 -7.48 9.96 -10.98
CA HIS A 173 -8.37 10.66 -11.93
C HIS A 173 -7.69 11.90 -12.53
N LYS A 174 -7.07 12.75 -11.70
CA LYS A 174 -6.38 13.97 -12.14
C LYS A 174 -5.30 13.70 -13.19
N TYR A 175 -4.57 12.60 -13.06
CA TYR A 175 -3.42 12.27 -13.92
C TYR A 175 -3.66 11.15 -14.93
N GLY A 176 -4.85 10.54 -14.92
CA GLY A 176 -5.23 9.48 -15.86
C GLY A 176 -4.80 8.08 -15.54
N GLY A 177 -4.40 7.83 -14.30
CA GLY A 177 -4.04 6.50 -13.80
C GLY A 177 -5.18 5.83 -13.05
N PHE A 178 -4.82 4.85 -12.23
CA PHE A 178 -5.71 4.14 -11.33
C PHE A 178 -4.99 3.68 -10.05
N LEU A 179 -5.75 3.60 -8.96
CA LEU A 179 -5.38 2.87 -7.75
C LEU A 179 -5.79 1.39 -7.92
N THR A 180 -4.88 0.45 -7.64
CA THR A 180 -5.22 -0.98 -7.60
C THR A 180 -5.23 -1.46 -6.16
N VAL A 181 -6.30 -2.10 -5.71
CA VAL A 181 -6.44 -2.65 -4.37
C VAL A 181 -6.80 -4.13 -4.46
N SER A 182 -6.04 -5.00 -3.80
CA SER A 182 -6.34 -6.44 -3.76
C SER A 182 -6.57 -6.93 -2.33
N TRP A 183 -7.51 -7.87 -2.20
CA TRP A 183 -7.96 -8.37 -0.90
C TRP A 183 -8.28 -9.86 -0.94
N CYS A 184 -7.98 -10.57 0.16
CA CYS A 184 -8.26 -12.00 0.32
C CYS A 184 -8.38 -12.44 1.80
N GLY A 185 -8.82 -11.60 2.72
CA GLY A 185 -8.90 -11.99 4.14
C GLY A 185 -9.91 -13.11 4.44
N GLY A 186 -9.75 -13.78 5.57
CA GLY A 186 -10.77 -14.67 6.16
C GLY A 186 -11.85 -13.91 6.96
N ILE A 187 -12.77 -14.63 7.61
CA ILE A 187 -13.89 -14.04 8.37
C ILE A 187 -13.46 -13.16 9.55
N TYR A 188 -12.22 -13.33 10.00
CA TYR A 188 -11.62 -12.54 11.07
C TYR A 188 -11.08 -11.19 10.59
N HIS A 189 -11.11 -10.94 9.28
CA HIS A 189 -10.56 -9.75 8.62
C HIS A 189 -11.61 -8.95 7.83
N PHE A 190 -12.90 -9.27 7.99
CA PHE A 190 -13.95 -8.60 7.22
C PHE A 190 -14.16 -7.14 7.61
N ASP A 191 -13.61 -6.68 8.73
CA ASP A 191 -13.56 -5.26 9.08
C ASP A 191 -12.59 -4.45 8.20
N THR A 192 -11.93 -5.10 7.23
CA THR A 192 -11.08 -4.49 6.21
C THR A 192 -11.38 -5.01 4.80
N ASP A 193 -12.48 -5.72 4.58
CA ASP A 193 -12.86 -6.09 3.21
C ASP A 193 -13.28 -4.85 2.40
N PRO A 194 -13.34 -4.91 1.05
CA PRO A 194 -13.71 -3.76 0.24
C PRO A 194 -15.05 -3.13 0.63
N LEU A 195 -15.98 -3.92 1.17
CA LEU A 195 -17.26 -3.42 1.67
C LEU A 195 -17.04 -2.57 2.95
N ALA A 196 -16.26 -3.07 3.91
CA ALA A 196 -15.92 -2.36 5.13
C ALA A 196 -15.10 -1.11 4.86
N GLU A 197 -14.11 -1.17 3.96
CA GLU A 197 -13.33 -0.01 3.51
C GLU A 197 -14.25 1.14 3.06
N LEU A 198 -15.18 0.84 2.15
CA LEU A 198 -16.11 1.81 1.58
C LEU A 198 -17.17 2.28 2.59
N LYS A 199 -17.57 1.45 3.55
CA LYS A 199 -18.59 1.79 4.54
C LYS A 199 -18.04 2.59 5.72
N THR A 200 -16.76 2.42 6.05
CA THR A 200 -16.13 3.03 7.22
C THR A 200 -15.40 4.34 6.91
N GLU A 201 -15.02 4.58 5.64
CA GLU A 201 -14.42 5.85 5.20
C GLU A 201 -15.31 6.54 4.14
N PRO A 202 -16.17 7.50 4.55
CA PRO A 202 -17.08 8.20 3.65
C PRO A 202 -16.38 8.92 2.50
N LYS A 203 -15.16 9.43 2.70
CA LYS A 203 -14.40 10.09 1.62
C LYS A 203 -13.99 9.12 0.54
N PHE A 204 -13.62 7.89 0.92
CA PHE A 204 -13.22 6.87 -0.04
C PHE A 204 -14.41 6.45 -0.91
N LEU A 205 -15.57 6.19 -0.29
CA LEU A 205 -16.80 5.93 -1.04
C LEU A 205 -17.19 7.08 -1.97
N ALA A 206 -17.10 8.32 -1.50
CA ALA A 206 -17.39 9.50 -2.33
C ALA A 206 -16.43 9.61 -3.52
N ALA A 207 -15.14 9.35 -3.33
CA ALA A 207 -14.15 9.33 -4.39
C ALA A 207 -14.47 8.24 -5.44
N CYS A 208 -14.82 7.02 -5.02
CA CYS A 208 -15.21 5.93 -5.93
C CYS A 208 -16.50 6.23 -6.71
N GLN A 209 -17.49 6.91 -6.10
CA GLN A 209 -18.69 7.34 -6.81
C GLN A 209 -18.38 8.38 -7.90
N LYS A 210 -17.47 9.31 -7.58
CA LYS A 210 -17.13 10.43 -8.46
C LYS A 210 -16.18 10.01 -9.58
N TYR A 211 -15.27 9.09 -9.31
CA TYR A 211 -14.17 8.68 -10.18
C TYR A 211 -14.02 7.15 -10.28
N PRO A 212 -15.08 6.42 -10.67
CA PRO A 212 -15.06 4.95 -10.72
C PRO A 212 -14.03 4.38 -11.71
N GLU A 213 -13.55 5.15 -12.68
CA GLU A 213 -12.50 4.74 -13.61
C GLU A 213 -11.09 4.76 -13.00
N ALA A 214 -10.90 5.42 -11.85
CA ALA A 214 -9.61 5.66 -11.23
C ALA A 214 -9.26 4.63 -10.14
N ILE A 215 -10.01 3.53 -10.03
CA ILE A 215 -9.76 2.47 -9.06
C ILE A 215 -10.10 1.08 -9.61
N LEU A 216 -9.33 0.08 -9.21
CA LEU A 216 -9.54 -1.34 -9.50
C LEU A 216 -9.55 -2.13 -8.19
N PHE A 217 -10.54 -3.00 -8.02
CA PHE A 217 -10.60 -3.97 -6.92
C PHE A 217 -10.28 -5.37 -7.46
N LEU A 218 -9.31 -6.06 -6.86
CA LEU A 218 -8.85 -7.37 -7.33
C LEU A 218 -9.12 -8.47 -6.30
N TYR A 219 -9.71 -9.56 -6.77
CA TYR A 219 -9.92 -10.76 -5.97
C TYR A 219 -8.62 -11.58 -5.87
N LYS A 220 -8.05 -11.67 -4.66
CA LYS A 220 -6.75 -12.29 -4.40
C LYS A 220 -6.85 -13.71 -3.82
N TYR A 221 -5.87 -14.59 -4.06
CA TYR A 221 -5.91 -16.02 -3.69
C TYR A 221 -4.95 -16.46 -2.57
N THR A 222 -4.30 -15.52 -1.89
CA THR A 222 -3.21 -15.85 -0.95
C THR A 222 -3.68 -16.54 0.32
N HIS A 223 -4.83 -16.12 0.85
CA HIS A 223 -5.42 -16.78 2.00
C HIS A 223 -6.12 -18.07 1.59
N CYS A 224 -6.05 -19.08 2.44
CA CYS A 224 -6.49 -20.44 2.14
C CYS A 224 -7.96 -20.75 2.46
N SER A 225 -8.79 -19.74 2.65
CA SER A 225 -10.21 -19.92 3.02
C SER A 225 -11.09 -18.76 2.53
N SER A 226 -12.41 -18.90 2.71
CA SER A 226 -13.42 -17.86 2.44
C SER A 226 -13.50 -17.39 0.98
N PHE A 227 -13.04 -18.19 0.02
CA PHE A 227 -12.96 -17.81 -1.40
C PHE A 227 -14.25 -17.26 -1.99
N TYR A 228 -15.41 -17.89 -1.73
CA TYR A 228 -16.69 -17.39 -2.26
C TYR A 228 -17.09 -16.03 -1.67
N ASN A 229 -16.78 -15.80 -0.39
CA ASN A 229 -17.00 -14.52 0.27
C ASN A 229 -16.09 -13.45 -0.32
N ASN A 230 -14.82 -13.79 -0.51
CA ASN A 230 -13.80 -12.90 -1.05
C ASN A 230 -14.15 -12.47 -2.48
N GLU A 231 -14.58 -13.41 -3.32
CA GLU A 231 -15.11 -13.09 -4.65
C GLU A 231 -16.29 -12.11 -4.55
N SER A 232 -17.27 -12.40 -3.68
CA SER A 232 -18.49 -11.59 -3.54
C SER A 232 -18.21 -10.13 -3.15
N VAL A 233 -17.28 -9.90 -2.21
CA VAL A 233 -16.96 -8.53 -1.72
C VAL A 233 -15.98 -7.80 -2.63
N CYS A 234 -15.05 -8.49 -3.31
CA CYS A 234 -14.16 -7.86 -4.30
C CYS A 234 -14.87 -7.55 -5.63
N PHE A 235 -15.84 -8.37 -6.03
CA PHE A 235 -16.69 -8.15 -7.20
C PHE A 235 -17.78 -7.10 -6.95
N GLY A 236 -18.19 -6.93 -5.68
CA GLY A 236 -19.25 -6.03 -5.25
C GLY A 236 -19.11 -4.59 -5.76
N PRO A 237 -17.96 -3.90 -5.58
CA PRO A 237 -17.75 -2.55 -6.07
C PRO A 237 -17.98 -2.38 -7.58
N PHE A 238 -17.59 -3.37 -8.39
CA PHE A 238 -17.84 -3.38 -9.84
C PHE A 238 -19.33 -3.47 -10.14
N ILE A 239 -20.05 -4.38 -9.49
CA ILE A 239 -21.50 -4.47 -9.64
C ILE A 239 -22.20 -3.18 -9.19
N ALA A 240 -21.77 -2.60 -8.07
CA ALA A 240 -22.34 -1.41 -7.46
C ALA A 240 -22.16 -0.12 -8.28
N GLY A 241 -21.24 -0.11 -9.26
CA GLY A 241 -20.89 1.09 -10.04
C GLY A 241 -19.86 1.99 -9.38
N LEU A 242 -19.12 1.46 -8.39
CA LEU A 242 -18.03 2.15 -7.68
C LEU A 242 -16.66 1.94 -8.33
N THR A 243 -16.58 1.03 -9.31
CA THR A 243 -15.48 0.96 -10.26
C THR A 243 -15.98 0.62 -11.66
N LYS A 244 -15.27 1.08 -12.70
CA LYS A 244 -15.54 0.73 -14.09
C LYS A 244 -15.02 -0.65 -14.48
N ASN A 245 -13.99 -1.18 -13.80
CA ASN A 245 -13.40 -2.49 -14.06
C ASN A 245 -12.86 -3.13 -12.78
N TYR A 246 -12.64 -4.43 -12.81
CA TYR A 246 -12.09 -5.17 -11.70
C TYR A 246 -11.29 -6.35 -12.25
N GLY A 247 -10.75 -7.20 -11.38
CA GLY A 247 -9.97 -8.34 -11.85
C GLY A 247 -9.58 -9.33 -10.77
N VAL A 248 -8.53 -10.09 -11.09
CA VAL A 248 -7.97 -11.14 -10.24
C VAL A 248 -6.54 -10.83 -9.88
N ARG A 249 -6.15 -11.23 -8.67
CA ARG A 249 -4.75 -11.34 -8.26
C ARG A 249 -4.44 -12.75 -7.81
N TYR A 250 -3.97 -13.58 -8.72
CA TYR A 250 -3.85 -15.01 -8.47
C TYR A 250 -2.43 -15.40 -8.05
N ASP A 251 -2.35 -16.41 -7.18
CA ASP A 251 -1.11 -17.03 -6.74
C ASP A 251 -1.39 -18.47 -6.29
N ASN A 252 -0.33 -19.17 -5.84
CA ASN A 252 -0.43 -20.53 -5.33
C ASN A 252 -0.48 -20.65 -3.80
N CYS A 253 -0.39 -19.54 -3.05
CA CYS A 253 -0.23 -19.53 -1.60
C CYS A 253 -1.42 -20.18 -0.89
N GLY A 254 -2.64 -19.70 -1.18
CA GLY A 254 -3.84 -20.20 -0.51
C GLY A 254 -4.07 -21.69 -0.77
N TYR A 255 -3.70 -22.18 -1.95
CA TYR A 255 -3.75 -23.61 -2.26
C TYR A 255 -2.71 -24.41 -1.47
N ASN A 256 -1.46 -23.95 -1.41
CA ASN A 256 -0.40 -24.65 -0.67
C ASN A 256 -0.67 -24.68 0.85
N ASP A 257 -1.21 -23.59 1.39
CA ASP A 257 -1.66 -23.53 2.78
C ASP A 257 -2.84 -24.48 3.03
N MET A 258 -3.82 -24.52 2.11
CA MET A 258 -4.92 -25.48 2.17
C MET A 258 -4.39 -26.93 2.16
N LEU A 259 -3.45 -27.25 1.26
CA LEU A 259 -2.85 -28.59 1.20
C LEU A 259 -2.20 -28.97 2.53
N THR A 260 -1.43 -28.06 3.14
CA THR A 260 -0.81 -28.28 4.44
C THR A 260 -1.85 -28.52 5.53
N LYS A 261 -2.95 -27.75 5.52
CA LYS A 261 -4.08 -27.91 6.47
C LYS A 261 -4.87 -29.21 6.28
N VAL A 262 -4.81 -29.84 5.10
CA VAL A 262 -5.55 -31.07 4.77
C VAL A 262 -4.67 -32.31 4.92
N LEU A 263 -3.41 -32.24 4.51
CA LEU A 263 -2.48 -33.38 4.43
C LEU A 263 -1.40 -33.38 5.52
N GLY A 264 -1.27 -32.30 6.29
CA GLY A 264 -0.16 -32.07 7.21
C GLY A 264 1.09 -31.51 6.52
N GLU A 265 2.09 -31.13 7.31
CA GLU A 265 3.37 -30.64 6.78
C GLU A 265 4.13 -31.72 5.99
N LYS A 266 5.02 -31.30 5.08
CA LYS A 266 5.92 -32.19 4.32
C LYS A 266 5.21 -33.30 3.53
N HIS A 267 3.95 -33.09 3.15
CA HIS A 267 3.13 -34.04 2.38
C HIS A 267 3.64 -34.33 0.95
N GLY A 268 4.62 -33.57 0.44
CA GLY A 268 5.30 -33.82 -0.85
C GLY A 268 4.44 -33.57 -2.11
N LYS A 269 3.23 -33.02 -1.96
CA LYS A 269 2.39 -32.61 -3.10
C LYS A 269 2.70 -31.18 -3.50
N LYS A 270 2.46 -30.83 -4.76
CA LYS A 270 2.75 -29.51 -5.32
C LYS A 270 1.47 -28.85 -5.83
N TYR A 271 1.50 -27.53 -5.95
CA TYR A 271 0.49 -26.76 -6.67
C TYR A 271 0.44 -27.20 -8.15
N PRO A 272 -0.71 -27.65 -8.67
CA PRO A 272 -0.89 -27.94 -10.08
C PRO A 272 -1.24 -26.62 -10.77
N GLY A 273 -0.45 -26.14 -11.74
CA GLY A 273 -0.72 -24.86 -12.41
C GLY A 273 -2.15 -24.75 -12.96
N SER A 274 -2.73 -25.87 -13.42
CA SER A 274 -4.12 -25.92 -13.90
C SER A 274 -5.19 -25.58 -12.86
N ALA A 275 -4.87 -25.64 -11.56
CA ALA A 275 -5.82 -25.25 -10.52
C ALA A 275 -6.24 -23.78 -10.64
N GLY A 276 -5.40 -22.88 -11.15
CA GLY A 276 -5.77 -21.47 -11.32
C GLY A 276 -6.63 -21.18 -12.56
N ILE A 277 -6.64 -22.08 -13.57
CA ILE A 277 -7.20 -21.79 -14.90
C ILE A 277 -8.70 -21.49 -14.82
N GLY A 278 -9.47 -22.40 -14.23
CA GLY A 278 -10.94 -22.32 -14.22
C GLY A 278 -11.45 -21.04 -13.55
N THR A 279 -10.84 -20.64 -12.44
CA THR A 279 -11.22 -19.40 -11.73
C THR A 279 -10.83 -18.14 -12.50
N VAL A 280 -9.64 -18.09 -13.12
CA VAL A 280 -9.23 -16.94 -13.94
C VAL A 280 -10.11 -16.82 -15.19
N MET A 281 -10.45 -17.94 -15.84
CA MET A 281 -11.44 -17.97 -16.93
C MET A 281 -12.81 -17.47 -16.46
N GLU A 282 -13.26 -17.90 -15.28
CA GLU A 282 -14.53 -17.43 -14.71
C GLU A 282 -14.51 -15.91 -14.48
N GLN A 283 -13.48 -15.39 -13.81
CA GLN A 283 -13.43 -13.95 -13.56
C GLN A 283 -13.38 -13.15 -14.86
N THR A 284 -12.64 -13.63 -15.85
CA THR A 284 -12.47 -12.93 -17.13
C THR A 284 -13.71 -13.03 -18.03
N CYS A 285 -14.12 -14.26 -18.34
CA CYS A 285 -15.11 -14.56 -19.38
C CYS A 285 -16.56 -14.64 -18.85
N VAL A 286 -16.74 -14.74 -17.53
CA VAL A 286 -18.05 -14.67 -16.89
C VAL A 286 -18.20 -13.32 -16.21
N ASN A 287 -17.36 -13.02 -15.23
CA ASN A 287 -17.63 -11.88 -14.36
C ASN A 287 -17.12 -10.53 -14.95
N GLY A 288 -16.45 -10.54 -16.12
CA GLY A 288 -16.05 -9.33 -16.85
C GLY A 288 -14.75 -8.69 -16.34
N GLY A 289 -13.93 -9.46 -15.65
CA GLY A 289 -12.64 -9.01 -15.12
C GLY A 289 -11.64 -8.76 -16.24
N ALA A 290 -11.41 -7.48 -16.54
CA ALA A 290 -10.49 -7.04 -17.59
C ALA A 290 -9.03 -6.90 -17.11
N VAL A 291 -8.76 -7.20 -15.84
CA VAL A 291 -7.43 -7.03 -15.22
C VAL A 291 -6.93 -8.34 -14.63
N TRP A 292 -5.74 -8.75 -15.03
CA TRP A 292 -4.99 -9.85 -14.41
C TRP A 292 -3.80 -9.27 -13.67
N ASP A 293 -3.66 -9.56 -12.38
CA ASP A 293 -2.51 -9.19 -11.54
C ASP A 293 -1.78 -10.45 -11.09
N GLY A 294 -0.64 -10.76 -11.71
CA GLY A 294 0.16 -11.95 -11.38
C GLY A 294 0.28 -13.01 -12.49
N PRO A 295 0.70 -14.24 -12.17
CA PRO A 295 0.89 -14.79 -10.82
C PRO A 295 1.78 -13.93 -9.91
N GLU A 296 1.33 -13.64 -8.69
CA GLU A 296 2.09 -12.75 -7.79
C GLU A 296 3.41 -13.35 -7.32
N LEU A 297 3.45 -14.66 -7.06
CA LEU A 297 4.69 -15.34 -6.65
C LEU A 297 5.61 -15.59 -7.84
N ILE A 298 6.18 -14.52 -8.39
CA ILE A 298 6.93 -14.58 -9.65
C ILE A 298 8.09 -15.56 -9.62
N TRP A 299 8.76 -15.73 -8.46
CA TRP A 299 9.89 -16.64 -8.29
C TRP A 299 9.48 -18.12 -8.28
N THR A 300 8.19 -18.41 -8.40
CA THR A 300 7.67 -19.79 -8.50
C THR A 300 6.89 -20.04 -9.79
N GLU A 301 6.37 -18.99 -10.43
CA GLU A 301 5.36 -19.13 -11.48
C GLU A 301 5.62 -18.35 -12.76
N ASP A 302 6.40 -17.27 -12.74
CA ASP A 302 6.57 -16.34 -13.87
C ASP A 302 7.98 -16.38 -14.45
N PHE A 303 8.94 -15.81 -13.70
CA PHE A 303 10.33 -15.64 -14.10
C PHE A 303 11.29 -16.24 -13.07
N GLN A 304 12.32 -16.91 -13.56
CA GLN A 304 13.35 -17.54 -12.75
C GLN A 304 14.75 -17.07 -13.14
N ASN A 305 15.61 -16.90 -12.14
CA ASN A 305 17.05 -16.86 -12.36
C ASN A 305 17.51 -18.23 -12.88
N LEU A 306 18.30 -18.21 -13.93
CA LEU A 306 19.01 -19.38 -14.44
C LEU A 306 20.46 -19.31 -13.97
N SER A 307 21.21 -20.40 -14.17
CA SER A 307 22.65 -20.40 -13.89
C SER A 307 23.34 -19.26 -14.63
N ASP A 308 24.24 -18.57 -13.93
CA ASP A 308 25.09 -17.54 -14.53
C ASP A 308 25.93 -18.12 -15.67
N SER A 309 26.20 -17.28 -16.67
CA SER A 309 27.09 -17.61 -17.78
C SER A 309 28.36 -16.76 -17.73
N ASN A 310 29.42 -17.25 -18.36
CA ASN A 310 30.61 -16.45 -18.63
C ASN A 310 30.56 -15.96 -20.08
N VAL A 311 30.57 -14.64 -20.28
CA VAL A 311 30.56 -14.02 -21.62
C VAL A 311 31.75 -13.07 -21.69
N ASP A 312 32.75 -13.38 -22.51
CA ASP A 312 34.02 -12.64 -22.65
C ASP A 312 34.77 -12.42 -21.32
N GLY A 313 34.70 -13.40 -20.41
CA GLY A 313 35.33 -13.31 -19.09
C GLY A 313 34.52 -12.55 -18.05
N TYR A 314 33.31 -12.08 -18.37
CA TYR A 314 32.38 -11.48 -17.41
C TYR A 314 31.35 -12.50 -16.93
N THR A 315 31.02 -12.46 -15.65
CA THR A 315 29.86 -13.14 -15.10
C THR A 315 28.59 -12.39 -15.52
N ARG A 316 27.62 -13.13 -16.07
CA ARG A 316 26.31 -12.64 -16.50
C ARG A 316 25.20 -13.44 -15.84
N ARG A 317 24.27 -12.73 -15.19
CA ARG A 317 23.02 -13.32 -14.67
C ARG A 317 22.05 -13.60 -15.80
N ASN A 318 21.53 -14.83 -15.86
CA ASN A 318 20.58 -15.27 -16.89
C ASN A 318 19.18 -15.43 -16.30
N TRP A 319 18.16 -15.27 -17.16
CA TRP A 319 16.76 -15.32 -16.77
C TRP A 319 15.96 -16.18 -17.74
N GLY A 320 14.88 -16.78 -17.26
CA GLY A 320 13.95 -17.56 -18.07
C GLY A 320 12.54 -17.59 -17.50
N LEU A 321 11.61 -18.19 -18.24
CA LEU A 321 10.21 -18.32 -17.85
C LEU A 321 9.94 -19.66 -17.18
N PHE A 322 9.06 -19.68 -16.18
CA PHE A 322 8.55 -20.93 -15.63
C PHE A 322 7.64 -21.65 -16.66
N PRO A 323 7.55 -22.99 -16.61
CA PRO A 323 6.72 -23.75 -17.54
C PRO A 323 5.22 -23.40 -17.47
N ASN A 324 4.68 -23.14 -16.27
CA ASN A 324 3.28 -22.77 -16.07
C ASN A 324 2.95 -21.41 -16.74
N PHE A 325 3.81 -20.40 -16.60
CA PHE A 325 3.65 -19.13 -17.30
C PHE A 325 3.48 -19.29 -18.81
N LYS A 326 4.31 -20.14 -19.41
CA LYS A 326 4.28 -20.41 -20.86
C LYS A 326 3.07 -21.24 -21.29
N GLY A 327 2.77 -22.30 -20.54
CA GLY A 327 1.74 -23.28 -20.89
C GLY A 327 0.33 -22.89 -20.49
N ILE A 328 0.18 -21.84 -19.70
CA ILE A 328 -1.12 -21.39 -19.21
C ILE A 328 -1.29 -19.92 -19.54
N TRP A 329 -0.58 -19.05 -18.83
CA TRP A 329 -0.92 -17.64 -18.75
C TRP A 329 -0.65 -16.88 -20.05
N LEU A 330 0.53 -17.05 -20.66
CA LEU A 330 0.85 -16.43 -21.96
C LEU A 330 -0.05 -16.94 -23.08
N ASP A 331 -0.45 -18.21 -23.03
CA ASP A 331 -1.30 -18.81 -24.05
C ASP A 331 -2.76 -18.35 -23.92
N MET A 332 -3.33 -18.41 -22.72
CA MET A 332 -4.68 -17.91 -22.46
C MET A 332 -4.81 -16.41 -22.76
N TRP A 333 -3.79 -15.61 -22.43
CA TRP A 333 -3.82 -14.19 -22.75
C TRP A 333 -3.83 -13.93 -24.25
N ARG A 334 -3.20 -14.78 -25.07
CA ARG A 334 -3.33 -14.71 -26.54
C ARG A 334 -4.73 -15.01 -27.00
N GLU A 335 -5.45 -15.92 -26.36
CA GLU A 335 -6.85 -16.18 -26.71
C GLU A 335 -7.77 -15.00 -26.39
N ILE A 336 -7.45 -14.21 -25.36
CA ILE A 336 -8.10 -12.91 -25.11
C ILE A 336 -7.78 -11.94 -26.25
N ILE A 337 -6.50 -11.76 -26.60
CA ILE A 337 -6.07 -10.86 -27.68
C ILE A 337 -6.70 -11.25 -29.03
N LYS A 338 -6.85 -12.55 -29.31
CA LYS A 338 -7.51 -13.05 -30.53
C LYS A 338 -9.03 -12.83 -30.54
N GLY A 339 -9.64 -12.44 -29.42
CA GLY A 339 -11.09 -12.32 -29.27
C GLY A 339 -11.81 -13.67 -29.06
N LYS A 340 -11.06 -14.77 -28.90
CA LYS A 340 -11.60 -16.12 -28.68
C LYS A 340 -12.07 -16.32 -27.24
N MET A 341 -11.46 -15.62 -26.29
CA MET A 341 -11.96 -15.45 -24.92
C MET A 341 -12.60 -14.06 -24.79
N TYR A 342 -13.92 -13.99 -24.96
CA TYR A 342 -14.65 -12.74 -24.83
C TYR A 342 -14.79 -12.33 -23.36
N ILE A 343 -14.45 -11.07 -23.07
CA ILE A 343 -14.64 -10.43 -21.76
C ILE A 343 -15.98 -9.67 -21.78
N PRO A 344 -17.00 -10.07 -21.00
CA PRO A 344 -18.24 -9.33 -20.91
C PRO A 344 -18.02 -7.92 -20.34
N THR A 345 -18.71 -6.93 -20.91
CA THR A 345 -18.73 -5.57 -20.37
C THR A 345 -19.45 -5.55 -19.02
N ARG A 346 -19.19 -4.52 -18.19
CA ARG A 346 -19.93 -4.32 -16.93
C ARG A 346 -21.45 -4.34 -17.13
N GLN A 347 -21.94 -3.71 -18.19
CA GLN A 347 -23.37 -3.67 -18.48
C GLN A 347 -23.93 -5.07 -18.71
N GLU A 348 -23.23 -5.91 -19.47
CA GLU A 348 -23.64 -7.29 -19.73
C GLU A 348 -23.57 -8.16 -18.47
N VAL A 349 -22.55 -7.95 -17.63
CA VAL A 349 -22.42 -8.64 -16.34
C VAL A 349 -23.56 -8.27 -15.39
N VAL A 350 -23.87 -6.99 -15.24
CA VAL A 350 -24.97 -6.55 -14.37
C VAL A 350 -26.32 -7.02 -14.92
N ALA A 351 -26.53 -7.01 -16.24
CA ALA A 351 -27.77 -7.48 -16.86
C ALA A 351 -28.06 -8.97 -16.60
N LYS A 352 -27.01 -9.81 -16.45
CA LYS A 352 -27.18 -11.22 -16.08
C LYS A 352 -27.27 -11.47 -14.57
N THR A 353 -26.78 -10.55 -13.72
CA THR A 353 -26.95 -10.64 -12.27
C THR A 353 -28.42 -10.41 -11.89
N LYS A 354 -29.08 -11.43 -11.33
CA LYS A 354 -30.51 -11.38 -10.97
C LYS A 354 -30.76 -11.04 -9.51
N ALA A 355 -29.81 -11.35 -8.63
CA ALA A 355 -29.90 -11.07 -7.20
C ALA A 355 -28.63 -10.40 -6.66
N VAL A 356 -28.80 -9.44 -5.75
CA VAL A 356 -27.73 -8.74 -5.03
C VAL A 356 -28.08 -8.57 -3.56
N LEU A 357 -27.08 -8.73 -2.68
CA LEU A 357 -27.21 -8.45 -1.26
C LEU A 357 -26.66 -7.05 -0.95
N ILE A 358 -27.47 -6.18 -0.35
CA ILE A 358 -27.08 -4.82 0.03
C ILE A 358 -26.79 -4.81 1.53
N HIS A 359 -25.59 -4.38 1.90
CA HIS A 359 -25.20 -4.23 3.30
C HIS A 359 -25.92 -3.05 3.96
N ASP A 360 -26.65 -3.33 5.03
CA ASP A 360 -27.40 -2.35 5.82
C ASP A 360 -27.25 -2.53 7.34
N ALA A 361 -26.28 -3.35 7.79
CA ALA A 361 -26.04 -3.65 9.20
C ALA A 361 -24.91 -2.78 9.77
N ASP A 362 -24.98 -2.46 11.06
CA ASP A 362 -23.91 -1.73 11.74
C ASP A 362 -22.71 -2.65 12.03
N ASN A 363 -21.55 -2.34 11.44
CA ASN A 363 -20.25 -2.99 11.68
C ASN A 363 -20.19 -4.53 11.53
N ASP A 364 -21.24 -5.18 11.02
CA ASP A 364 -21.23 -6.59 10.61
C ASP A 364 -21.09 -6.70 9.09
N PHE A 365 -19.85 -6.77 8.63
CA PHE A 365 -19.52 -6.87 7.20
C PHE A 365 -19.57 -8.31 6.66
N LYS A 366 -19.87 -9.29 7.52
CA LYS A 366 -19.94 -10.70 7.11
C LYS A 366 -21.07 -10.94 6.14
N VAL A 367 -20.72 -11.50 4.98
CA VAL A 367 -21.69 -12.15 4.11
C VAL A 367 -22.34 -13.32 4.87
N PRO A 368 -23.67 -13.50 4.82
CA PRO A 368 -24.34 -14.64 5.44
C PRO A 368 -23.71 -15.97 5.03
N ASP A 369 -23.37 -16.84 6.00
CA ASP A 369 -22.72 -18.14 5.76
C ASP A 369 -23.49 -19.00 4.76
N ALA A 370 -24.81 -19.00 4.87
CA ALA A 370 -25.70 -19.82 4.08
C ALA A 370 -25.99 -19.22 2.69
N LEU A 371 -25.38 -18.11 2.29
CA LEU A 371 -25.67 -17.45 0.99
C LEU A 371 -25.42 -18.38 -0.19
N TYR A 372 -24.35 -19.18 -0.15
CA TYR A 372 -23.94 -20.04 -1.27
C TYR A 372 -24.47 -21.49 -1.18
N ALA A 373 -24.97 -21.85 0.01
CA ALA A 373 -25.47 -23.18 0.34
C ALA A 373 -26.45 -23.77 -0.68
N GLY A 374 -26.10 -24.92 -1.27
CA GLY A 374 -26.95 -25.60 -2.25
C GLY A 374 -27.07 -24.90 -3.62
N LEU A 375 -26.28 -23.85 -3.88
CA LEU A 375 -26.17 -23.22 -5.19
C LEU A 375 -24.94 -23.75 -5.92
N TYR A 376 -23.73 -23.42 -5.45
CA TYR A 376 -22.49 -23.76 -6.17
C TYR A 376 -21.32 -24.20 -5.28
N GLU A 377 -21.58 -24.49 -4.01
CA GLU A 377 -20.60 -25.13 -3.12
C GLU A 377 -20.18 -26.50 -3.68
N VAL A 378 -18.89 -26.81 -3.62
CA VAL A 378 -18.34 -28.09 -4.07
C VAL A 378 -17.92 -28.97 -2.90
N LYS A 379 -18.26 -30.26 -2.98
CA LYS A 379 -17.71 -31.30 -2.08
C LYS A 379 -16.31 -31.68 -2.54
N ASP A 380 -15.32 -31.15 -1.85
CA ASP A 380 -13.90 -31.41 -2.13
C ASP A 380 -13.12 -31.50 -0.82
N PRO A 381 -12.04 -32.33 -0.73
CA PRO A 381 -11.17 -32.34 0.45
C PRO A 381 -10.62 -30.97 0.85
N GLY A 382 -10.49 -30.02 -0.08
CA GLY A 382 -10.12 -28.64 0.24
C GLY A 382 -11.20 -27.86 1.01
N ASN A 383 -12.47 -28.27 0.93
CA ASN A 383 -13.59 -27.70 1.69
C ASN A 383 -13.90 -28.57 2.91
N LYS A 384 -13.64 -28.06 4.11
CA LYS A 384 -13.91 -28.78 5.37
C LYS A 384 -15.39 -28.71 5.74
N GLY A 385 -15.91 -29.63 6.55
CA GLY A 385 -17.26 -29.53 7.12
C GLY A 385 -18.36 -29.18 6.10
N ASP A 386 -18.96 -28.00 6.28
CA ASP A 386 -20.00 -27.43 5.43
C ASP A 386 -19.48 -26.62 4.22
N GLY A 387 -18.18 -26.38 4.14
CA GLY A 387 -17.54 -25.67 3.02
C GLY A 387 -17.85 -24.18 2.99
N ARG A 388 -18.20 -23.56 4.12
CA ARG A 388 -18.55 -22.13 4.24
C ARG A 388 -17.47 -21.34 4.96
N TRP A 389 -17.30 -20.05 4.62
CA TRP A 389 -16.37 -19.17 5.35
C TRP A 389 -14.96 -19.80 5.47
N GLU A 390 -14.43 -19.94 6.68
CA GLU A 390 -13.11 -20.56 6.94
C GLU A 390 -13.00 -22.02 6.49
N ASN A 391 -14.13 -22.70 6.33
CA ASN A 391 -14.18 -24.05 5.82
C ASN A 391 -14.16 -24.11 4.28
N ASN A 392 -14.31 -22.99 3.58
CA ASN A 392 -14.21 -22.91 2.13
C ASN A 392 -12.75 -22.76 1.68
N GLY A 393 -11.98 -23.85 1.63
CA GLY A 393 -10.58 -23.85 1.20
C GLY A 393 -10.35 -24.08 -0.30
N TRP A 394 -11.42 -24.10 -1.11
CA TRP A 394 -11.31 -24.32 -2.55
C TRP A 394 -12.22 -23.36 -3.33
N TYR A 395 -11.63 -22.65 -4.30
CA TYR A 395 -12.27 -21.54 -5.01
C TYR A 395 -13.08 -21.96 -6.24
N LEU A 396 -12.92 -23.19 -6.77
CA LEU A 396 -13.77 -23.66 -7.87
C LEU A 396 -15.18 -24.00 -7.38
N LYS A 397 -16.15 -23.85 -8.29
CA LYS A 397 -17.58 -23.99 -8.01
C LYS A 397 -18.17 -25.22 -8.68
N SER A 398 -19.16 -25.85 -8.06
CA SER A 398 -19.86 -27.02 -8.62
C SER A 398 -20.85 -26.67 -9.74
N SER A 399 -21.24 -25.41 -9.89
CA SER A 399 -22.15 -24.96 -10.93
C SER A 399 -21.90 -23.50 -11.31
N GLY A 400 -21.98 -23.20 -12.60
CA GLY A 400 -21.93 -21.84 -13.12
C GLY A 400 -23.30 -21.19 -13.28
N ARG A 401 -24.41 -21.89 -12.98
CA ARG A 401 -25.79 -21.45 -13.22
C ARG A 401 -26.10 -20.06 -12.68
N TYR A 402 -25.58 -19.73 -11.50
CA TYR A 402 -25.95 -18.51 -10.76
C TYR A 402 -24.95 -17.37 -10.94
N GLY A 403 -23.76 -17.64 -11.49
CA GLY A 403 -22.61 -16.72 -11.45
C GLY A 403 -22.16 -16.41 -10.01
N ALA A 404 -21.25 -15.45 -9.87
CA ALA A 404 -20.88 -14.90 -8.57
C ALA A 404 -22.05 -14.07 -8.01
N ILE A 405 -22.41 -14.28 -6.74
CA ILE A 405 -23.48 -13.54 -6.06
C ILE A 405 -22.84 -12.40 -5.26
N PRO A 406 -23.05 -11.12 -5.65
CA PRO A 406 -22.36 -10.00 -5.03
C PRO A 406 -23.04 -9.53 -3.73
N MET A 407 -22.21 -9.03 -2.81
CA MET A 407 -22.64 -8.21 -1.68
C MET A 407 -22.03 -6.82 -1.81
N VAL A 408 -22.86 -5.78 -1.69
CA VAL A 408 -22.49 -4.40 -2.04
C VAL A 408 -22.82 -3.40 -0.93
N PRO A 409 -22.08 -2.27 -0.82
CA PRO A 409 -22.42 -1.21 0.13
C PRO A 409 -23.69 -0.42 -0.27
N GLY A 410 -24.09 -0.53 -1.53
CA GLY A 410 -25.21 0.18 -2.15
C GLY A 410 -25.18 0.00 -3.68
N LEU A 411 -26.15 0.61 -4.39
CA LEU A 411 -26.22 0.61 -5.86
C LEU A 411 -26.19 2.06 -6.35
N TYR A 412 -25.11 2.45 -7.03
CA TYR A 412 -24.75 3.87 -7.21
C TYR A 412 -25.00 4.42 -8.61
N ASP A 413 -25.29 3.55 -9.59
CA ASP A 413 -25.69 3.97 -10.93
C ASP A 413 -26.93 3.21 -11.44
N ASP A 414 -27.47 3.65 -12.58
CA ASP A 414 -28.72 3.10 -13.12
C ASP A 414 -28.56 1.67 -13.62
N ILE A 415 -27.36 1.31 -14.07
CA ILE A 415 -27.02 -0.08 -14.43
C ILE A 415 -27.15 -0.97 -13.19
N ALA A 416 -26.51 -0.61 -12.07
CA ALA A 416 -26.57 -1.36 -10.82
C ALA A 416 -27.99 -1.45 -10.25
N LYS A 417 -28.75 -0.35 -10.30
CA LYS A 417 -30.15 -0.29 -9.82
C LYS A 417 -31.11 -1.17 -10.65
N SER A 418 -30.72 -1.57 -11.86
CA SER A 418 -31.54 -2.45 -12.71
C SER A 418 -31.61 -3.90 -12.23
N ILE A 419 -30.77 -4.30 -11.25
CA ILE A 419 -30.78 -5.66 -10.70
C ILE A 419 -32.17 -5.94 -10.08
N PRO A 420 -32.88 -6.99 -10.51
CA PRO A 420 -34.28 -7.20 -10.11
C PRO A 420 -34.48 -7.54 -8.63
N VAL A 421 -33.66 -8.42 -8.07
CA VAL A 421 -33.80 -8.87 -6.68
C VAL A 421 -32.74 -8.20 -5.82
N GLN A 422 -33.17 -7.17 -5.09
CA GLN A 422 -32.32 -6.42 -4.16
C GLN A 422 -32.74 -6.77 -2.74
N VAL A 423 -31.83 -7.40 -1.99
CA VAL A 423 -32.11 -7.89 -0.64
C VAL A 423 -31.18 -7.19 0.32
N LYS A 424 -31.72 -6.55 1.36
CA LYS A 424 -30.90 -6.04 2.46
C LYS A 424 -30.34 -7.21 3.28
N LYS A 425 -29.11 -7.09 3.80
CA LYS A 425 -28.52 -8.14 4.66
C LYS A 425 -29.39 -8.44 5.87
N SER A 426 -29.96 -7.42 6.52
CA SER A 426 -30.91 -7.58 7.63
C SER A 426 -32.17 -8.37 7.23
N GLY A 427 -32.55 -8.34 5.95
CA GLY A 427 -33.70 -9.06 5.38
C GLY A 427 -33.39 -10.46 4.85
N PHE A 428 -32.14 -10.92 4.90
CA PHE A 428 -31.71 -12.22 4.37
C PHE A 428 -32.54 -13.37 4.94
N SER A 429 -32.63 -13.47 6.28
CA SER A 429 -33.37 -14.54 6.96
C SER A 429 -34.87 -14.49 6.69
N SER A 430 -35.44 -13.31 6.47
CA SER A 430 -36.87 -13.15 6.17
C SER A 430 -37.21 -13.61 4.76
N ARG A 431 -36.36 -13.30 3.76
CA ARG A 431 -36.58 -13.74 2.37
C ARG A 431 -36.23 -15.21 2.16
N TRP A 432 -35.11 -15.63 2.72
CA TRP A 432 -34.47 -16.93 2.46
C TRP A 432 -34.28 -17.76 3.73
N GLY A 433 -35.24 -17.72 4.65
CA GLY A 433 -35.16 -18.39 5.97
C GLY A 433 -34.93 -19.90 5.97
N THR A 434 -34.86 -20.55 4.79
CA THR A 434 -34.35 -21.91 4.63
C THR A 434 -33.58 -22.03 3.31
N GLN A 435 -32.61 -22.95 3.25
CA GLN A 435 -31.87 -23.25 2.01
C GLN A 435 -32.80 -23.63 0.85
N SER A 436 -33.85 -24.42 1.09
CA SER A 436 -34.77 -24.87 0.04
C SER A 436 -35.52 -23.69 -0.61
N LYS A 437 -36.01 -22.72 0.18
CA LYS A 437 -36.67 -21.51 -0.34
C LYS A 437 -35.70 -20.68 -1.20
N LYS A 438 -34.48 -20.48 -0.72
CA LYS A 438 -33.42 -19.78 -1.46
C LYS A 438 -33.13 -20.46 -2.79
N VAL A 439 -32.82 -21.76 -2.77
CA VAL A 439 -32.50 -22.53 -3.98
C VAL A 439 -33.68 -22.51 -4.96
N LYS A 440 -34.93 -22.63 -4.49
CA LYS A 440 -36.12 -22.53 -5.33
C LYS A 440 -36.17 -21.19 -6.07
N GLU A 441 -36.04 -20.07 -5.35
CA GLU A 441 -36.09 -18.74 -5.97
C GLU A 441 -34.91 -18.52 -6.93
N PHE A 442 -33.69 -18.88 -6.55
CA PHE A 442 -32.54 -18.78 -7.45
C PHE A 442 -32.72 -19.65 -8.71
N ASN A 443 -33.34 -20.82 -8.60
CA ASN A 443 -33.65 -21.66 -9.77
C ASN A 443 -34.70 -21.03 -10.69
N GLU A 444 -35.64 -20.27 -10.15
CA GLU A 444 -36.63 -19.51 -10.93
C GLU A 444 -35.98 -18.32 -11.64
N LEU A 445 -35.04 -17.63 -10.98
CA LEU A 445 -34.32 -16.47 -11.53
C LEU A 445 -33.26 -16.86 -12.57
N TYR A 446 -32.59 -18.00 -12.38
CA TYR A 446 -31.49 -18.48 -13.21
C TYR A 446 -31.89 -19.83 -13.82
N PRO A 447 -32.23 -19.90 -15.11
CA PRO A 447 -32.54 -21.17 -15.78
C PRO A 447 -31.38 -22.16 -15.75
N GLU A 448 -31.69 -23.46 -15.78
CA GLU A 448 -30.67 -24.51 -15.85
C GLU A 448 -29.91 -24.44 -17.19
N VAL A 449 -28.58 -24.40 -17.13
CA VAL A 449 -27.70 -24.34 -18.31
C VAL A 449 -27.12 -25.71 -18.66
N SER A 450 -26.83 -26.52 -17.66
CA SER A 450 -26.25 -27.86 -17.81
C SER A 450 -26.75 -28.81 -16.74
N LYS A 451 -26.71 -30.11 -17.06
CA LYS A 451 -26.93 -31.21 -16.10
C LYS A 451 -25.62 -31.95 -15.84
N GLY A 452 -25.34 -32.26 -14.59
CA GLY A 452 -24.12 -32.93 -14.15
C GLY A 452 -23.37 -32.11 -13.11
N ASP A 453 -22.10 -32.43 -12.91
CA ASP A 453 -21.22 -31.84 -11.90
C ASP A 453 -20.06 -31.02 -12.51
N LEU A 454 -20.04 -30.84 -13.83
CA LEU A 454 -19.16 -29.89 -14.51
C LEU A 454 -19.66 -28.46 -14.29
N PHE A 455 -18.76 -27.54 -13.96
CA PHE A 455 -19.10 -26.12 -14.00
C PHE A 455 -19.37 -25.72 -15.45
N VAL A 456 -20.52 -25.09 -15.69
CA VAL A 456 -20.88 -24.51 -16.99
C VAL A 456 -21.57 -23.18 -16.74
N ASN A 457 -21.02 -22.10 -17.30
CA ASN A 457 -21.70 -20.81 -17.41
C ASN A 457 -21.82 -20.43 -18.89
N ARG A 458 -23.00 -19.94 -19.30
CA ARG A 458 -23.27 -19.51 -20.68
C ARG A 458 -23.45 -18.00 -20.73
N TYR A 459 -22.78 -17.36 -21.66
CA TYR A 459 -23.08 -16.00 -22.09
C TYR A 459 -23.17 -15.96 -23.62
N ARG A 460 -24.40 -15.80 -24.13
CA ARG A 460 -24.71 -15.97 -25.56
C ARG A 460 -24.13 -17.28 -26.09
N ASN A 461 -23.34 -17.23 -27.15
CA ASN A 461 -22.73 -18.39 -27.76
C ASN A 461 -21.41 -18.84 -27.12
N GLN A 462 -20.96 -18.20 -26.03
CA GLN A 462 -19.78 -18.61 -25.27
C GLN A 462 -20.16 -19.41 -24.02
N LEU A 463 -19.45 -20.49 -23.77
CA LEU A 463 -19.50 -21.27 -22.53
C LEU A 463 -18.14 -21.23 -21.85
N VAL A 464 -18.14 -21.03 -20.53
CA VAL A 464 -16.98 -21.27 -19.66
C VAL A 464 -17.22 -22.57 -18.90
N THR A 465 -16.26 -23.48 -18.97
CA THR A 465 -16.39 -24.83 -18.40
C THR A 465 -15.14 -25.25 -17.62
N TYR A 466 -15.32 -25.95 -16.50
CA TYR A 466 -14.20 -26.58 -15.79
C TYR A 466 -14.65 -27.73 -14.89
N ALA A 467 -13.75 -28.68 -14.65
CA ALA A 467 -13.93 -29.70 -13.63
C ALA A 467 -13.66 -29.10 -12.23
N PRO A 468 -14.63 -29.15 -11.29
CA PRO A 468 -14.55 -28.36 -10.05
C PRO A 468 -13.75 -29.02 -8.93
N TYR A 469 -13.04 -30.10 -9.22
CA TYR A 469 -12.40 -30.95 -8.23
C TYR A 469 -10.90 -30.70 -8.12
N THR A 470 -10.38 -30.65 -6.90
CA THR A 470 -8.93 -30.78 -6.69
C THR A 470 -8.47 -32.17 -7.12
N TYR A 471 -7.16 -32.35 -7.31
CA TYR A 471 -6.65 -33.71 -7.56
C TYR A 471 -6.75 -34.64 -6.35
N LEU A 472 -7.06 -34.10 -5.16
CA LEU A 472 -7.28 -34.87 -3.94
C LEU A 472 -8.66 -35.53 -3.92
N ASN A 473 -9.62 -35.01 -4.68
CA ASN A 473 -10.97 -35.56 -4.75
C ASN A 473 -10.96 -37.01 -5.26
N LYS A 474 -11.88 -37.82 -4.76
CA LYS A 474 -12.10 -39.19 -5.27
C LYS A 474 -12.69 -39.18 -6.68
N ASN A 475 -13.51 -38.17 -7.00
CA ASN A 475 -14.04 -37.97 -8.34
C ASN A 475 -12.93 -37.41 -9.22
N LYS A 476 -12.55 -38.17 -10.26
CA LYS A 476 -11.50 -37.76 -11.22
C LYS A 476 -12.07 -37.15 -12.49
N HIS A 477 -13.37 -37.23 -12.68
CA HIS A 477 -14.09 -36.77 -13.84
C HIS A 477 -15.27 -35.90 -13.41
N ALA A 478 -15.58 -34.90 -14.22
CA ALA A 478 -16.77 -34.08 -14.09
C ALA A 478 -17.48 -34.03 -15.45
N THR A 479 -18.80 -34.18 -15.43
CA THR A 479 -19.62 -34.30 -16.64
C THR A 479 -20.64 -33.19 -16.74
N GLY A 480 -20.90 -32.72 -17.96
CA GLY A 480 -21.90 -31.69 -18.23
C GLY A 480 -22.64 -31.98 -19.51
N ALA A 481 -23.96 -32.12 -19.45
CA ALA A 481 -24.84 -32.19 -20.62
C ALA A 481 -25.51 -30.82 -20.82
N ILE A 482 -25.24 -30.21 -21.98
CA ILE A 482 -25.55 -28.82 -22.29
C ILE A 482 -26.44 -28.80 -23.53
N SER A 483 -27.66 -28.29 -23.41
CA SER A 483 -28.51 -28.05 -24.57
C SER A 483 -27.90 -26.96 -25.44
N LEU A 484 -27.77 -27.25 -26.73
CA LEU A 484 -27.27 -26.30 -27.71
C LEU A 484 -28.34 -25.24 -27.99
N GLN A 485 -27.93 -23.98 -28.18
CA GLN A 485 -28.84 -22.85 -28.44
C GLN A 485 -28.57 -22.17 -29.79
N TYR A 486 -27.39 -22.36 -30.37
CA TYR A 486 -26.92 -21.76 -31.62
C TYR A 486 -26.67 -22.83 -32.69
N ASN A 487 -26.02 -23.95 -32.34
CA ASN A 487 -25.79 -25.08 -33.23
C ASN A 487 -27.09 -25.88 -33.43
N THR A 488 -27.25 -26.49 -34.61
CA THR A 488 -28.45 -27.24 -34.97
C THR A 488 -28.53 -28.63 -34.33
N CYS A 489 -27.43 -29.19 -33.82
CA CYS A 489 -27.43 -30.42 -33.01
C CYS A 489 -28.18 -30.24 -31.68
N ASP A 490 -28.56 -31.32 -31.01
CA ASP A 490 -29.42 -31.27 -29.81
C ASP A 490 -28.66 -30.83 -28.57
N SER A 491 -27.51 -31.47 -28.29
CA SER A 491 -26.73 -31.18 -27.09
C SER A 491 -25.25 -31.48 -27.25
N LEU A 492 -24.45 -30.75 -26.47
CA LEU A 492 -23.04 -31.00 -26.21
C LEU A 492 -22.91 -31.70 -24.86
N LYS A 493 -22.24 -32.85 -24.79
CA LYS A 493 -21.83 -33.44 -23.51
C LYS A 493 -20.31 -33.40 -23.38
N LEU A 494 -19.85 -33.04 -22.19
CA LEU A 494 -18.45 -32.94 -21.84
C LEU A 494 -18.16 -33.88 -20.68
N ASP A 495 -17.04 -34.57 -20.74
CA ASP A 495 -16.45 -35.36 -19.65
C ASP A 495 -15.00 -34.93 -19.51
N TYR A 496 -14.74 -34.13 -18.49
CA TYR A 496 -13.43 -33.54 -18.21
C TYR A 496 -12.76 -34.27 -17.06
N TYR A 497 -11.47 -34.57 -17.24
CA TYR A 497 -10.61 -34.98 -16.14
C TYR A 497 -10.45 -33.82 -15.15
N ASN A 498 -10.12 -34.13 -13.89
CA ASN A 498 -9.98 -33.10 -12.87
C ASN A 498 -8.94 -32.04 -13.25
N LEU A 499 -9.27 -30.77 -12.97
CA LEU A 499 -8.50 -29.58 -13.32
C LEU A 499 -8.35 -29.32 -14.84
N SER A 500 -9.15 -29.95 -15.69
CA SER A 500 -9.35 -29.47 -17.07
C SER A 500 -10.34 -28.31 -17.09
N SER A 501 -10.04 -27.30 -17.89
CA SER A 501 -10.87 -26.10 -18.07
C SER A 501 -10.96 -25.75 -19.56
N GLY A 502 -11.99 -25.03 -19.97
CA GLY A 502 -12.13 -24.60 -21.35
C GLY A 502 -13.15 -23.48 -21.58
N VAL A 503 -12.97 -22.82 -22.72
CA VAL A 503 -13.90 -21.84 -23.29
C VAL A 503 -14.40 -22.39 -24.61
N ILE A 504 -15.72 -22.40 -24.81
CA ILE A 504 -16.37 -23.02 -25.97
C ILE A 504 -17.22 -21.98 -26.68
N ARG A 505 -17.14 -21.94 -28.01
CA ARG A 505 -17.95 -21.07 -28.87
C ARG A 505 -18.84 -21.92 -29.76
N GLU A 506 -20.13 -21.67 -29.65
CA GLU A 506 -21.18 -22.37 -30.39
C GLU A 506 -21.55 -21.57 -31.64
N TYR A 507 -21.61 -22.22 -32.80
CA TYR A 507 -22.06 -21.65 -34.06
C TYR A 507 -23.07 -22.59 -34.72
N ALA A 508 -23.86 -22.08 -35.67
CA ALA A 508 -24.88 -22.87 -36.37
C ALA A 508 -24.36 -24.18 -36.99
N ASP A 509 -23.13 -24.17 -37.50
CA ASP A 509 -22.50 -25.23 -38.29
C ASP A 509 -21.28 -25.89 -37.62
N ARG A 510 -20.82 -25.37 -36.47
CA ARG A 510 -19.66 -25.90 -35.76
C ARG A 510 -19.64 -25.52 -34.28
N ILE A 511 -18.76 -26.19 -33.54
CA ILE A 511 -18.41 -25.87 -32.15
C ILE A 511 -16.89 -25.74 -32.05
N GLU A 512 -16.41 -24.62 -31.52
CA GLU A 512 -14.99 -24.36 -31.27
C GLU A 512 -14.72 -24.47 -29.76
N LEU A 513 -13.67 -25.18 -29.37
CA LEU A 513 -13.29 -25.39 -27.98
C LEU A 513 -11.82 -25.02 -27.80
N TYR A 514 -11.52 -24.13 -26.86
CA TYR A 514 -10.20 -23.99 -26.26
C TYR A 514 -10.18 -24.77 -24.95
N LEU A 515 -9.32 -25.78 -24.81
CA LEU A 515 -9.13 -26.54 -23.58
C LEU A 515 -7.72 -26.36 -23.04
N ASN A 516 -7.57 -26.31 -21.72
CA ASN A 516 -6.26 -26.30 -21.07
C ASN A 516 -6.30 -27.08 -19.76
N ASN A 517 -5.36 -28.03 -19.63
CA ASN A 517 -5.16 -28.86 -18.44
C ASN A 517 -3.67 -28.92 -18.05
N TYR A 518 -2.88 -27.90 -18.41
CA TYR A 518 -1.43 -27.90 -18.23
C TYR A 518 -1.04 -28.10 -16.77
N ARG A 519 -0.17 -29.07 -16.52
CA ARG A 519 0.32 -29.39 -15.18
C ARG A 519 1.82 -29.61 -15.22
N SER A 520 2.55 -28.82 -14.44
CA SER A 520 3.99 -29.01 -14.24
C SER A 520 4.32 -30.04 -13.17
N ASP A 521 3.34 -30.43 -12.33
CA ASP A 521 3.53 -31.38 -11.24
C ASP A 521 3.48 -32.85 -11.70
N THR A 522 3.03 -33.12 -12.93
CA THR A 522 2.95 -34.46 -13.53
C THR A 522 3.18 -34.40 -15.04
N LEU A 523 3.76 -35.46 -15.61
CA LEU A 523 3.92 -35.63 -17.07
C LEU A 523 2.79 -36.46 -17.69
N THR A 524 1.81 -36.88 -16.90
CA THR A 524 0.72 -37.73 -17.40
C THR A 524 -0.25 -36.93 -18.24
N VAL A 525 -0.25 -37.20 -19.54
CA VAL A 525 -1.23 -36.67 -20.50
C VAL A 525 -2.62 -37.27 -20.19
N ARG A 526 -3.64 -36.41 -20.06
CA ARG A 526 -5.02 -36.81 -19.74
C ARG A 526 -5.92 -36.70 -20.97
N THR A 527 -7.07 -37.35 -20.90
CA THR A 527 -8.05 -37.34 -21.98
C THR A 527 -9.34 -36.71 -21.50
N ASP A 528 -9.76 -35.66 -22.17
CA ASP A 528 -11.11 -35.10 -22.05
C ASP A 528 -11.95 -35.64 -23.22
N THR A 529 -13.22 -35.92 -22.95
CA THR A 529 -14.14 -36.50 -23.96
C THR A 529 -15.27 -35.53 -24.27
N ILE A 530 -15.53 -35.35 -25.56
CA ILE A 530 -16.58 -34.49 -26.10
C ILE A 530 -17.59 -35.38 -26.84
N TYR A 531 -18.87 -35.09 -26.65
CA TYR A 531 -19.97 -35.74 -27.35
C TYR A 531 -20.86 -34.69 -28.02
N ILE A 532 -21.17 -34.89 -29.30
CA ILE A 532 -22.20 -34.15 -30.01
C ILE A 532 -23.39 -35.08 -30.23
N VAL A 533 -24.55 -34.71 -29.71
CA VAL A 533 -25.79 -35.49 -29.83
C VAL A 533 -26.75 -34.80 -30.78
N GLY A 534 -27.40 -35.56 -31.65
CA GLY A 534 -28.35 -35.04 -32.65
C GLY A 534 -27.69 -34.59 -33.95
N ALA A 535 -26.45 -35.04 -34.23
CA ALA A 535 -25.80 -34.77 -35.50
C ALA A 535 -26.42 -35.64 -36.60
N THR A 536 -26.77 -35.06 -37.75
CA THR A 536 -27.40 -35.79 -38.87
C THR A 536 -26.39 -36.54 -39.73
N ALA A 537 -25.12 -36.15 -39.66
CA ALA A 537 -23.99 -36.79 -40.32
C ALA A 537 -22.79 -36.83 -39.36
N GLN A 538 -21.80 -37.67 -39.69
CA GLN A 538 -20.55 -37.73 -38.92
C GLN A 538 -19.88 -36.35 -38.88
N PRO A 539 -19.68 -35.76 -37.68
CA PRO A 539 -18.92 -34.53 -37.54
C PRO A 539 -17.48 -34.65 -38.00
N VAL A 540 -16.88 -33.53 -38.40
CA VAL A 540 -15.47 -33.44 -38.76
C VAL A 540 -14.74 -32.66 -37.68
N THR A 541 -13.76 -33.31 -37.03
CA THR A 541 -12.97 -32.70 -35.96
C THR A 541 -11.55 -32.36 -36.40
N THR A 542 -11.12 -31.13 -36.12
CA THR A 542 -9.73 -30.70 -36.26
C THR A 542 -9.15 -30.32 -34.90
N VAL A 543 -7.86 -30.62 -34.70
CA VAL A 543 -7.11 -30.25 -33.49
C VAL A 543 -5.91 -29.41 -33.86
N GLU A 544 -5.84 -28.23 -33.27
CA GLU A 544 -4.68 -27.33 -33.34
C GLU A 544 -3.85 -27.44 -32.05
N LYS A 545 -2.58 -27.79 -32.22
CA LYS A 545 -1.59 -27.79 -31.14
C LYS A 545 -1.06 -26.38 -30.94
N HIS A 546 -1.15 -25.87 -29.73
CA HIS A 546 -0.57 -24.58 -29.40
C HIS A 546 0.94 -24.67 -29.22
N LYS A 547 1.61 -23.52 -29.39
CA LYS A 547 3.06 -23.37 -29.28
C LYS A 547 3.41 -22.05 -28.58
N THR A 548 4.29 -22.14 -27.58
CA THR A 548 4.87 -20.96 -26.90
C THR A 548 6.39 -21.03 -27.00
N GLY A 549 6.97 -20.07 -27.71
CA GLY A 549 8.41 -20.08 -28.01
C GLY A 549 8.79 -21.30 -28.86
N THR A 550 9.73 -22.12 -28.37
CA THR A 550 10.13 -23.38 -29.03
C THR A 550 9.32 -24.60 -28.56
N THR A 551 8.45 -24.45 -27.56
CA THR A 551 7.68 -25.55 -26.96
C THR A 551 6.33 -25.72 -27.67
N THR A 552 6.11 -26.89 -28.28
CA THR A 552 4.80 -27.32 -28.79
C THR A 552 4.14 -28.24 -27.76
N TYR A 553 2.88 -27.97 -27.40
CA TYR A 553 2.17 -28.76 -26.40
C TYR A 553 1.59 -30.05 -26.99
N SER A 554 1.54 -31.09 -26.15
CA SER A 554 1.03 -32.41 -26.53
C SER A 554 -0.49 -32.37 -26.65
N ALA A 555 -1.03 -32.64 -27.85
CA ALA A 555 -2.45 -32.87 -28.07
C ALA A 555 -2.69 -33.84 -29.25
N SER A 556 -3.66 -34.75 -29.13
CA SER A 556 -4.05 -35.67 -30.21
C SER A 556 -5.46 -36.22 -30.02
N LEU A 557 -6.14 -36.56 -31.12
CA LEU A 557 -7.38 -37.33 -31.09
C LEU A 557 -7.09 -38.82 -30.84
N VAL A 558 -7.85 -39.47 -29.94
CA VAL A 558 -7.56 -40.88 -29.54
C VAL A 558 -8.77 -41.80 -29.45
N SER A 559 -10.01 -41.32 -29.68
CA SER A 559 -11.21 -42.17 -29.59
C SER A 559 -12.43 -41.54 -30.29
N GLU A 560 -12.32 -41.39 -31.60
CA GLU A 560 -13.35 -40.84 -32.48
C GLU A 560 -14.34 -41.94 -32.91
N ASN A 561 -15.64 -41.73 -32.71
CA ASN A 561 -16.70 -42.66 -33.11
C ASN A 561 -18.01 -41.91 -33.38
N TYR A 562 -18.66 -42.19 -34.50
CA TYR A 562 -20.01 -41.71 -34.80
C TYR A 562 -20.98 -42.89 -34.85
N ASP A 563 -22.03 -42.82 -34.04
CA ASP A 563 -23.15 -43.74 -34.07
C ASP A 563 -24.33 -43.07 -34.78
N ALA A 564 -24.65 -43.54 -35.98
CA ALA A 564 -25.72 -43.01 -36.81
C ALA A 564 -27.12 -43.32 -36.26
N ASP A 565 -27.29 -44.43 -35.53
CA ASP A 565 -28.58 -44.85 -34.97
C ASP A 565 -28.95 -43.94 -33.80
N THR A 566 -27.98 -43.61 -32.95
CA THR A 566 -28.17 -42.68 -31.83
C THR A 566 -27.84 -41.22 -32.16
N LYS A 567 -27.48 -40.93 -33.43
CA LYS A 567 -27.03 -39.61 -33.92
C LYS A 567 -25.98 -38.97 -32.98
N THR A 568 -25.09 -39.80 -32.42
CA THR A 568 -24.15 -39.37 -31.38
C THR A 568 -22.72 -39.55 -31.86
N TYR A 569 -22.00 -38.44 -31.92
CA TYR A 569 -20.57 -38.41 -32.16
C TYR A 569 -19.82 -38.29 -30.83
N ARG A 570 -18.78 -39.09 -30.64
CA ARG A 570 -17.88 -39.07 -29.50
C ARG A 570 -16.46 -38.85 -30.00
N VAL A 571 -15.73 -37.95 -29.36
CA VAL A 571 -14.31 -37.74 -29.61
C VAL A 571 -13.54 -37.52 -28.31
N GLY A 572 -12.46 -38.28 -28.12
CA GLY A 572 -11.53 -38.07 -27.01
C GLY A 572 -10.31 -37.27 -27.44
N VAL A 573 -9.99 -36.22 -26.70
CA VAL A 573 -8.82 -35.36 -26.89
C VAL A 573 -7.82 -35.64 -25.79
N LYS A 574 -6.69 -36.25 -26.16
CA LYS A 574 -5.58 -36.53 -25.24
C LYS A 574 -4.60 -35.36 -25.27
N HIS A 575 -4.51 -34.59 -24.19
CA HIS A 575 -3.67 -33.39 -24.14
C HIS A 575 -3.04 -33.12 -22.78
N MET A 576 -1.95 -32.34 -22.79
CA MET A 576 -1.27 -31.79 -21.62
C MET A 576 -0.88 -30.34 -21.91
N GLY A 577 -1.83 -29.45 -21.64
CA GLY A 577 -1.75 -28.03 -21.95
C GLY A 577 -2.78 -27.56 -22.97
N PRO A 578 -2.56 -26.37 -23.55
CA PRO A 578 -3.54 -25.69 -24.36
C PRO A 578 -3.74 -26.40 -25.71
N VAL A 579 -4.99 -26.49 -26.12
CA VAL A 579 -5.42 -27.08 -27.39
C VAL A 579 -6.68 -26.40 -27.89
N THR A 580 -6.75 -26.15 -29.20
CA THR A 580 -7.99 -25.74 -29.86
C THR A 580 -8.56 -26.90 -30.65
N ILE A 581 -9.85 -27.14 -30.50
CA ILE A 581 -10.62 -28.15 -31.22
C ILE A 581 -11.75 -27.45 -31.98
N SER A 582 -11.93 -27.78 -33.25
CA SER A 582 -13.10 -27.36 -34.02
C SER A 582 -13.84 -28.60 -34.49
N ILE A 583 -15.15 -28.64 -34.25
CA ILE A 583 -16.03 -29.76 -34.61
C ILE A 583 -17.11 -29.19 -35.53
N ALA A 584 -16.97 -29.42 -36.84
CA ALA A 584 -18.00 -29.10 -37.82
C ALA A 584 -19.15 -30.12 -37.67
N CYS A 585 -20.33 -29.64 -37.28
CA CYS A 585 -21.47 -30.48 -36.97
C CYS A 585 -22.79 -29.73 -37.20
N ALA A 586 -23.78 -30.46 -37.72
CA ALA A 586 -25.13 -29.97 -37.94
C ALA A 586 -26.16 -31.05 -37.57
N GLY A 587 -27.32 -30.60 -37.12
CA GLY A 587 -28.46 -31.41 -36.72
C GLY A 587 -29.78 -30.95 -37.36
N GLU A 588 -30.90 -31.32 -36.76
CA GLU A 588 -32.26 -30.98 -37.24
C GLU A 588 -32.92 -29.83 -36.47
N GLY A 589 -32.28 -29.34 -35.40
CA GLY A 589 -32.87 -28.34 -34.52
C GLY A 589 -33.05 -26.99 -35.20
N THR A 590 -34.26 -26.45 -35.14
CA THR A 590 -34.67 -25.14 -35.67
C THR A 590 -34.74 -24.09 -34.56
N ASN A 591 -35.03 -22.83 -34.92
CA ASN A 591 -35.18 -21.71 -33.97
C ASN A 591 -33.94 -21.46 -33.07
N ARG A 592 -32.75 -21.58 -33.66
CA ARG A 592 -31.49 -21.30 -32.98
C ARG A 592 -31.21 -19.80 -32.89
N LEU A 593 -30.51 -19.39 -31.85
CA LEU A 593 -30.03 -18.03 -31.66
C LEU A 593 -28.93 -17.69 -32.69
N THR A 594 -28.81 -16.41 -33.01
CA THR A 594 -27.85 -15.90 -34.02
C THR A 594 -27.10 -14.65 -33.56
N ASP A 595 -27.33 -14.21 -32.32
CA ASP A 595 -26.62 -13.10 -31.68
C ASP A 595 -25.22 -13.54 -31.19
N TYR A 596 -24.36 -13.88 -32.13
CA TYR A 596 -22.99 -14.28 -31.82
C TYR A 596 -22.22 -13.14 -31.17
N LEU A 597 -21.38 -13.49 -30.20
CA LEU A 597 -20.36 -12.58 -29.70
C LEU A 597 -19.31 -12.31 -30.79
N PRO A 598 -18.65 -11.14 -30.76
CA PRO A 598 -17.55 -10.84 -31.67
C PRO A 598 -16.46 -11.91 -31.59
N ASP A 599 -15.92 -12.26 -32.75
CA ASP A 599 -14.81 -13.21 -32.93
C ASP A 599 -13.68 -12.50 -33.70
N THR A 600 -13.27 -11.35 -33.16
CA THR A 600 -12.29 -10.45 -33.77
C THR A 600 -11.19 -10.15 -32.78
N ALA A 601 -9.95 -10.15 -33.27
CA ALA A 601 -8.80 -9.76 -32.46
C ALA A 601 -8.96 -8.34 -31.91
N LEU A 602 -8.50 -8.15 -30.68
CA LEU A 602 -8.49 -6.86 -30.00
C LEU A 602 -7.50 -5.92 -30.71
N GLY A 603 -7.89 -4.64 -30.78
CA GLY A 603 -6.99 -3.59 -31.23
C GLY A 603 -5.87 -3.35 -30.22
N GLN A 604 -4.75 -2.83 -30.70
CA GLN A 604 -3.65 -2.46 -29.81
C GLN A 604 -4.11 -1.32 -28.87
N PRO A 605 -4.00 -1.50 -27.56
CA PRO A 605 -4.36 -0.46 -26.59
C PRO A 605 -3.35 0.69 -26.64
N GLN A 606 -3.72 1.84 -26.07
CA GLN A 606 -2.84 3.00 -25.99
C GLN A 606 -1.49 2.62 -25.36
N GLN A 607 -0.41 2.98 -26.06
CA GLN A 607 0.96 2.76 -25.61
C GLN A 607 1.53 4.02 -24.98
N PRO A 608 2.57 3.90 -24.13
CA PRO A 608 3.22 5.07 -23.58
C PRO A 608 3.81 5.97 -24.65
N ALA A 609 3.97 7.25 -24.31
CA ALA A 609 4.74 8.17 -25.14
C ALA A 609 6.24 7.79 -25.13
N ALA A 610 6.97 8.19 -26.17
CA ALA A 610 8.41 7.99 -26.25
C ALA A 610 9.13 8.61 -25.05
N TYR A 611 10.15 7.91 -24.55
CA TYR A 611 10.93 8.34 -23.41
C TYR A 611 12.28 8.90 -23.84
N HIS A 612 12.59 10.10 -23.34
CA HIS A 612 13.87 10.79 -23.58
C HIS A 612 14.52 11.24 -22.26
N GLY A 613 14.11 10.65 -21.13
CA GLY A 613 14.63 10.95 -19.79
C GLY A 613 15.93 10.20 -19.44
N PRO A 614 16.41 10.28 -18.19
CA PRO A 614 17.56 9.51 -17.73
C PRO A 614 17.25 8.01 -17.65
N ILE A 615 18.25 7.16 -17.88
CA ILE A 615 18.10 5.69 -17.75
C ILE A 615 19.02 5.23 -16.63
N MET A 616 18.45 4.72 -15.55
CA MET A 616 19.18 4.29 -14.36
C MET A 616 19.24 2.78 -14.29
N ILE A 617 20.45 2.23 -14.20
CA ILE A 617 20.72 0.80 -14.14
C ILE A 617 21.40 0.49 -12.82
N GLU A 618 20.84 -0.45 -12.08
CA GLU A 618 21.44 -0.97 -10.83
C GLU A 618 22.77 -1.68 -11.14
N ALA A 619 23.82 -1.36 -10.39
CA ALA A 619 25.15 -1.90 -10.64
C ALA A 619 25.20 -3.43 -10.46
N GLU A 620 24.40 -3.99 -9.54
CA GLU A 620 24.28 -5.43 -9.33
C GLU A 620 23.62 -6.19 -10.49
N ASN A 621 22.99 -5.48 -11.43
CA ASN A 621 22.43 -6.06 -12.65
C ASN A 621 23.40 -5.99 -13.85
N MET A 622 24.55 -5.32 -13.70
CA MET A 622 25.59 -5.27 -14.73
C MET A 622 26.41 -6.57 -14.79
N ASP A 623 26.93 -6.87 -15.98
CA ASP A 623 27.94 -7.92 -16.14
C ASP A 623 29.23 -7.48 -15.44
N TYR A 624 29.89 -8.37 -14.69
CA TYR A 624 31.07 -8.00 -13.89
C TYR A 624 32.21 -9.02 -13.97
N LYS A 625 33.42 -8.57 -13.63
CA LYS A 625 34.65 -9.38 -13.55
C LYS A 625 35.51 -8.92 -12.37
N SER A 626 36.08 -9.87 -11.63
CA SER A 626 37.06 -9.62 -10.56
C SER A 626 36.62 -8.60 -9.50
N VAL A 627 35.35 -8.62 -9.09
CA VAL A 627 34.78 -7.80 -8.01
C VAL A 627 34.84 -8.57 -6.68
N SER A 628 34.81 -7.91 -5.52
CA SER A 628 34.78 -8.61 -4.22
C SER A 628 33.38 -9.08 -3.86
N VAL A 629 32.37 -8.27 -4.20
CA VAL A 629 30.96 -8.54 -3.93
C VAL A 629 30.13 -8.06 -5.12
N SER A 630 29.17 -8.87 -5.56
CA SER A 630 28.02 -8.42 -6.33
C SER A 630 26.79 -8.80 -5.53
N LEU A 631 26.26 -7.86 -4.76
CA LEU A 631 25.15 -8.10 -3.85
C LEU A 631 23.86 -7.93 -4.64
N THR A 632 23.13 -9.01 -4.84
CA THR A 632 21.83 -9.01 -5.53
C THR A 632 20.67 -9.26 -4.59
N HIS A 633 20.92 -9.24 -3.28
CA HIS A 633 19.92 -9.48 -2.24
C HIS A 633 20.27 -8.72 -0.96
N SER A 634 19.49 -7.70 -0.64
CA SER A 634 19.76 -6.77 0.45
C SER A 634 19.48 -7.37 1.84
N GLY A 635 18.56 -8.36 1.93
CA GLY A 635 18.04 -9.04 3.13
C GLY A 635 18.77 -8.82 4.46
N TRP A 636 19.23 -9.90 5.10
CA TRP A 636 19.90 -9.82 6.41
C TRP A 636 21.40 -9.49 6.32
N TRP A 637 21.96 -9.47 5.09
CA TRP A 637 23.40 -9.48 4.83
C TRP A 637 23.95 -8.10 4.47
N ALA A 638 23.10 -7.12 4.11
CA ALA A 638 23.51 -5.74 3.81
C ALA A 638 23.48 -4.84 5.05
N GLN A 639 24.23 -5.17 6.11
CA GLN A 639 24.16 -4.42 7.37
C GLN A 639 24.93 -3.10 7.34
N ASP A 640 25.86 -2.93 6.40
CA ASP A 640 26.86 -1.86 6.46
C ASP A 640 26.49 -0.60 5.69
N TYR A 641 25.78 -0.72 4.56
CA TYR A 641 25.43 0.42 3.71
C TYR A 641 23.94 0.77 3.80
N LYS A 642 23.67 2.07 3.83
CA LYS A 642 22.34 2.68 3.90
C LYS A 642 22.01 3.36 2.57
N ASP A 643 20.73 3.51 2.27
CA ASP A 643 20.20 4.34 1.17
C ASP A 643 20.75 4.01 -0.25
N PHE A 644 21.08 2.75 -0.50
CA PHE A 644 21.31 2.22 -1.85
C PHE A 644 19.98 1.84 -2.52
N ALA A 645 19.95 1.86 -3.85
CA ALA A 645 18.80 1.52 -4.66
C ALA A 645 18.78 0.02 -4.99
N GLY A 646 17.81 -0.44 -5.79
CA GLY A 646 17.76 -1.84 -6.19
C GLY A 646 17.77 -2.84 -5.03
N MET A 647 18.45 -3.96 -5.28
CA MET A 647 18.58 -5.08 -4.35
C MET A 647 19.97 -5.17 -3.73
N GLY A 648 20.90 -4.32 -4.14
CA GLY A 648 22.22 -4.28 -3.55
C GLY A 648 23.15 -3.31 -4.26
N TYR A 649 24.37 -3.76 -4.51
CA TYR A 649 25.47 -2.95 -5.03
C TYR A 649 26.64 -3.86 -5.44
N VAL A 650 27.62 -3.31 -6.13
CA VAL A 650 28.87 -3.99 -6.49
C VAL A 650 30.05 -3.38 -5.72
N GLU A 651 30.88 -4.22 -5.11
CA GLU A 651 32.14 -3.77 -4.50
C GLU A 651 33.34 -4.15 -5.35
N THR A 652 34.17 -3.17 -5.70
CA THR A 652 35.43 -3.41 -6.40
C THR A 652 36.50 -3.98 -5.45
N GLN A 653 37.45 -4.74 -6.01
CA GLN A 653 38.63 -5.19 -5.27
C GLN A 653 39.70 -4.09 -5.28
N ALA A 654 40.64 -4.14 -4.33
CA ALA A 654 41.83 -3.27 -4.32
C ALA A 654 42.88 -3.72 -5.36
N ASN A 655 42.46 -3.92 -6.61
CA ASN A 655 43.30 -4.28 -7.76
C ASN A 655 42.75 -3.69 -9.06
N THR A 656 43.51 -3.83 -10.14
CA THR A 656 43.18 -3.23 -11.45
C THR A 656 42.30 -4.08 -12.36
N ALA A 657 41.89 -5.27 -11.89
CA ALA A 657 41.14 -6.24 -12.67
C ALA A 657 39.61 -6.05 -12.54
N SER A 658 39.13 -5.45 -11.44
CA SER A 658 37.70 -5.22 -11.24
C SER A 658 37.10 -4.40 -12.37
N THR A 659 36.08 -4.95 -13.03
CA THR A 659 35.43 -4.32 -14.17
C THR A 659 33.93 -4.59 -14.17
N LEU A 660 33.13 -3.57 -14.47
CA LEU A 660 31.70 -3.69 -14.75
C LEU A 660 31.46 -3.32 -16.22
N ARG A 661 30.51 -3.99 -16.88
CA ARG A 661 30.07 -3.61 -18.23
C ARG A 661 28.55 -3.65 -18.36
N HIS A 662 28.03 -2.77 -19.20
CA HIS A 662 26.61 -2.72 -19.53
C HIS A 662 26.43 -2.37 -21.01
N GLN A 663 25.39 -2.96 -21.62
CA GLN A 663 25.01 -2.71 -22.99
C GLN A 663 23.68 -1.96 -22.99
N LEU A 664 23.68 -0.70 -23.41
CA LEU A 664 22.48 0.12 -23.51
C LEU A 664 22.03 0.22 -24.96
N LYS A 665 20.75 -0.04 -25.24
CA LYS A 665 20.16 0.22 -26.55
C LYS A 665 19.34 1.49 -26.51
N LEU A 666 19.65 2.46 -27.36
CA LEU A 666 18.93 3.74 -27.49
C LEU A 666 18.11 3.79 -28.78
N ALA A 667 16.95 4.45 -28.72
CA ALA A 667 16.16 4.78 -29.92
C ALA A 667 16.79 5.94 -30.70
N GLU A 668 17.45 6.87 -30.02
CA GLU A 668 18.11 8.03 -30.62
C GLU A 668 19.46 8.27 -29.94
N GLY A 669 20.49 8.55 -30.74
CA GLY A 669 21.81 8.92 -30.25
C GLY A 669 21.89 10.39 -29.79
N GLY A 670 22.99 10.78 -29.15
CA GLY A 670 23.19 12.16 -28.70
C GLY A 670 24.33 12.33 -27.70
N ALA A 671 24.45 13.53 -27.16
CA ALA A 671 25.35 13.82 -26.05
C ALA A 671 24.71 13.39 -24.72
N TYR A 672 25.47 12.70 -23.88
CA TYR A 672 25.03 12.17 -22.59
C TYR A 672 26.11 12.37 -21.53
N HIS A 673 25.69 12.37 -20.27
CA HIS A 673 26.52 12.15 -19.11
C HIS A 673 26.21 10.76 -18.54
N ILE A 674 27.23 9.90 -18.41
CA ILE A 674 27.13 8.69 -17.60
C ILE A 674 27.51 9.07 -16.16
N LEU A 675 26.57 8.92 -15.24
CA LEU A 675 26.76 9.15 -13.81
C LEU A 675 27.02 7.82 -13.13
N VAL A 676 28.10 7.72 -12.36
CA VAL A 676 28.41 6.54 -11.53
C VAL A 676 28.15 6.92 -10.09
N ARG A 677 27.11 6.35 -9.47
CA ARG A 677 26.81 6.55 -8.05
C ARG A 677 27.62 5.60 -7.19
N TYR A 678 28.42 6.14 -6.27
CA TYR A 678 29.40 5.36 -5.50
C TYR A 678 29.55 5.85 -4.05
N CYS A 679 30.08 4.96 -3.20
CA CYS A 679 30.60 5.27 -1.87
C CYS A 679 32.05 4.75 -1.81
N ASN A 680 33.03 5.65 -1.68
CA ASN A 680 34.45 5.31 -1.67
C ASN A 680 35.12 5.73 -0.36
N SER A 681 35.08 4.85 0.63
CA SER A 681 35.76 5.06 1.92
C SER A 681 37.24 4.67 1.93
N SER A 682 37.78 4.19 0.80
CA SER A 682 39.15 3.70 0.72
C SER A 682 40.15 4.83 0.48
N LYS A 683 40.27 5.30 -0.76
CA LYS A 683 41.22 6.34 -1.18
C LYS A 683 40.72 7.01 -2.45
N ALA A 684 41.04 8.29 -2.63
CA ALA A 684 40.82 8.96 -3.90
C ALA A 684 41.68 8.30 -4.99
N GLY A 685 41.19 8.30 -6.23
CA GLY A 685 41.92 7.71 -7.35
C GLY A 685 41.16 7.80 -8.67
N ASN A 686 41.71 7.17 -9.71
CA ASN A 686 41.13 7.20 -11.05
C ASN A 686 40.72 5.80 -11.53
N MET A 687 39.58 5.70 -12.21
CA MET A 687 39.16 4.54 -12.99
C MET A 687 39.17 4.85 -14.48
N LYS A 688 39.14 3.81 -15.31
CA LYS A 688 39.06 3.92 -16.76
C LYS A 688 37.65 3.58 -17.22
N ALA A 689 36.94 4.55 -17.79
CA ALA A 689 35.66 4.34 -18.45
C ALA A 689 35.89 4.16 -19.96
N THR A 690 35.29 3.14 -20.58
CA THR A 690 35.35 2.91 -22.02
C THR A 690 33.94 2.86 -22.59
N VAL A 691 33.64 3.73 -23.56
CA VAL A 691 32.36 3.78 -24.27
C VAL A 691 32.60 3.57 -25.75
N ASN A 692 32.00 2.53 -26.32
CA ASN A 692 32.13 2.18 -27.75
C ASN A 692 33.59 2.12 -28.26
N GLY A 693 34.51 1.69 -27.39
CA GLY A 693 35.95 1.59 -27.69
C GLY A 693 36.78 2.83 -27.33
N THR A 694 36.16 3.96 -27.03
CA THR A 694 36.85 5.19 -26.60
C THR A 694 37.00 5.22 -25.09
N ALA A 695 38.24 5.34 -24.61
CA ALA A 695 38.55 5.35 -23.18
C ALA A 695 38.76 6.75 -22.60
N GLN A 696 38.38 6.92 -21.34
CA GLN A 696 38.49 8.15 -20.55
C GLN A 696 38.94 7.81 -19.14
N THR A 697 39.69 8.71 -18.51
CA THR A 697 40.07 8.62 -17.09
C THR A 697 39.06 9.38 -16.25
N VAL A 698 38.53 8.76 -15.21
CA VAL A 698 37.47 9.30 -14.33
C VAL A 698 37.95 9.32 -12.89
N ALA A 699 37.87 10.48 -12.24
CA ALA A 699 38.29 10.64 -10.84
C ALA A 699 37.15 10.25 -9.88
N PHE A 700 37.52 9.59 -8.79
CA PHE A 700 36.65 9.22 -7.68
C PHE A 700 37.27 9.74 -6.39
N GLU A 701 36.51 10.53 -5.64
CA GLU A 701 36.93 11.14 -4.39
C GLU A 701 36.85 10.13 -3.24
N LYS A 702 37.59 10.40 -2.16
CA LYS A 702 37.39 9.67 -0.90
C LYS A 702 36.28 10.37 -0.12
N VAL A 703 35.32 9.59 0.34
CA VAL A 703 34.17 10.04 1.14
C VAL A 703 33.97 9.16 2.35
N ASP A 704 33.16 9.62 3.30
CA ASP A 704 32.82 8.82 4.47
C ASP A 704 31.88 7.66 4.08
N LYS A 705 31.82 6.64 4.92
CA LYS A 705 30.91 5.50 4.71
C LYS A 705 29.46 5.99 4.73
N ASN A 706 28.66 5.59 3.74
CA ASN A 706 27.29 6.05 3.48
C ASN A 706 27.15 7.48 2.92
N ASP A 707 28.25 8.15 2.62
CA ASP A 707 28.22 9.38 1.81
C ASP A 707 28.30 9.00 0.33
N TRP A 708 27.14 9.00 -0.34
CA TRP A 708 27.03 8.63 -1.75
C TRP A 708 27.30 9.84 -2.64
N ARG A 709 28.18 9.66 -3.63
CA ARG A 709 28.54 10.68 -4.63
C ARG A 709 28.30 10.17 -6.05
N GLU A 710 28.31 11.09 -6.99
CA GLU A 710 28.25 10.79 -8.41
C GLU A 710 29.52 11.26 -9.12
N ALA A 711 30.15 10.36 -9.88
CA ALA A 711 31.17 10.73 -10.86
C ALA A 711 30.53 10.91 -12.23
N VAL A 712 30.89 11.99 -12.95
CA VAL A 712 30.28 12.37 -14.23
C VAL A 712 31.22 12.05 -15.39
N ILE A 713 30.71 11.38 -16.42
CA ILE A 713 31.48 10.98 -17.61
C ILE A 713 30.78 11.51 -18.87
N PRO A 714 31.26 12.59 -19.50
CA PRO A 714 30.68 13.11 -20.73
C PRO A 714 31.00 12.21 -21.93
N VAL A 715 29.97 11.84 -22.68
CA VAL A 715 30.05 10.88 -23.79
C VAL A 715 29.08 11.22 -24.92
N THR A 716 29.36 10.72 -26.11
CA THR A 716 28.38 10.68 -27.20
C THR A 716 27.94 9.23 -27.40
N LEU A 717 26.65 8.97 -27.22
CA LEU A 717 26.05 7.67 -27.47
C LEU A 717 25.43 7.65 -28.86
N LYS A 718 25.53 6.51 -29.56
CA LYS A 718 24.93 6.33 -30.89
C LYS A 718 23.52 5.75 -30.77
N GLU A 719 22.73 5.92 -31.83
CA GLU A 719 21.50 5.14 -31.99
C GLU A 719 21.81 3.64 -31.96
N GLY A 720 20.91 2.86 -31.37
CA GLY A 720 21.08 1.43 -31.18
C GLY A 720 22.01 1.10 -30.01
N THR A 721 22.82 0.05 -30.19
CA THR A 721 23.63 -0.54 -29.11
C THR A 721 24.86 0.30 -28.75
N ASN A 722 25.02 0.62 -27.48
CA ASN A 722 26.19 1.25 -26.87
C ASN A 722 26.78 0.34 -25.80
N ASN A 723 28.11 0.20 -25.79
CA ASN A 723 28.83 -0.61 -24.79
C ASN A 723 29.57 0.30 -23.83
N PHE A 724 29.28 0.17 -22.54
CA PHE A 724 29.97 0.85 -21.46
C PHE A 724 30.77 -0.16 -20.62
N VAL A 725 32.01 0.19 -20.30
CA VAL A 725 32.89 -0.60 -19.43
C VAL A 725 33.56 0.34 -18.42
N LEU A 726 33.43 0.06 -17.12
CA LEU A 726 34.12 0.76 -16.05
C LEU A 726 35.17 -0.17 -15.42
N GLN A 727 36.45 0.14 -15.63
CA GLN A 727 37.58 -0.65 -15.13
C GLN A 727 38.28 0.07 -13.99
N ASN A 728 38.57 -0.65 -12.90
CA ASN A 728 39.23 -0.14 -11.71
C ASN A 728 40.74 0.12 -11.87
N SER A 729 41.17 0.94 -12.82
CA SER A 729 42.60 1.19 -13.10
C SER A 729 43.41 1.71 -11.90
N GLY A 730 42.76 2.31 -10.91
CA GLY A 730 43.38 2.87 -9.71
C GLY A 730 43.47 1.93 -8.51
N ALA A 731 43.01 0.68 -8.64
CA ALA A 731 42.94 -0.30 -7.55
C ALA A 731 42.23 0.27 -6.30
N ILE A 732 41.07 0.88 -6.52
CA ILE A 732 40.23 1.51 -5.49
C ILE A 732 39.23 0.47 -4.99
N LYS A 733 39.12 0.27 -3.68
CA LYS A 733 38.03 -0.53 -3.09
C LYS A 733 36.86 0.40 -2.79
N MET A 734 35.80 0.35 -3.59
CA MET A 734 34.62 1.18 -3.44
C MET A 734 33.34 0.40 -3.75
N THR A 735 32.23 0.93 -3.26
CA THR A 735 30.89 0.42 -3.54
C THR A 735 30.27 1.25 -4.66
N ILE A 736 29.71 0.58 -5.67
CA ILE A 736 28.99 1.17 -6.78
C ILE A 736 27.54 0.72 -6.69
N ASP A 737 26.62 1.68 -6.69
CA ASP A 737 25.18 1.45 -6.54
C ASP A 737 24.47 1.50 -7.89
N GLN A 738 24.63 2.60 -8.64
CA GLN A 738 23.88 2.84 -9.88
C GLN A 738 24.72 3.46 -10.98
N ILE A 739 24.34 3.18 -12.22
CA ILE A 739 24.81 3.87 -13.42
C ILE A 739 23.63 4.57 -14.08
N THR A 740 23.71 5.90 -14.23
CA THR A 740 22.67 6.70 -14.89
C THR A 740 23.17 7.23 -16.21
N TYR A 741 22.47 6.93 -17.31
CA TYR A 741 22.68 7.53 -18.62
C TYR A 741 21.73 8.73 -18.76
N MET A 742 22.25 9.94 -18.58
CA MET A 742 21.46 11.17 -18.60
C MET A 742 21.76 12.00 -19.86
N PRO A 743 20.77 12.38 -20.68
CA PRO A 743 21.00 13.29 -21.80
C PRO A 743 21.67 14.59 -21.34
N ALA A 744 22.67 15.07 -22.07
CA ALA A 744 23.53 16.17 -21.61
C ALA A 744 22.80 17.51 -21.47
N GLU A 745 21.82 17.77 -22.34
CA GLU A 745 20.99 18.99 -22.34
C GLU A 745 19.84 18.95 -21.33
N MET A 746 19.67 17.82 -20.61
CA MET A 746 18.60 17.70 -19.64
C MET A 746 18.83 18.61 -18.44
N PRO A 747 17.85 19.42 -18.04
CA PRO A 747 17.96 20.16 -16.79
C PRO A 747 18.09 19.18 -15.63
N LYS A 748 18.98 19.48 -14.69
CA LYS A 748 19.08 18.72 -13.44
C LYS A 748 17.73 18.70 -12.74
N GLU A 749 17.34 17.53 -12.27
CA GLU A 749 16.10 17.33 -11.53
C GLU A 749 16.05 18.27 -10.32
N LYS A 750 14.87 18.84 -10.08
CA LYS A 750 14.55 19.58 -8.86
C LYS A 750 13.60 18.73 -8.02
N PHE A 751 13.82 18.77 -6.72
CA PHE A 751 13.04 18.04 -5.73
C PHE A 751 12.23 19.03 -4.90
N ASP A 752 11.00 18.66 -4.57
CA ASP A 752 10.08 19.53 -3.84
C ASP A 752 10.47 19.64 -2.36
N VAL A 753 10.33 20.84 -1.80
CA VAL A 753 10.45 21.14 -0.37
C VAL A 753 9.06 21.49 0.15
N ALA A 754 8.52 20.62 1.00
CA ALA A 754 7.22 20.83 1.63
C ALA A 754 7.39 20.98 3.14
N VAL A 755 6.71 21.97 3.72
CA VAL A 755 6.66 22.13 5.18
C VAL A 755 5.23 21.92 5.66
N ARG A 756 5.05 20.96 6.56
CA ARG A 756 3.75 20.68 7.17
C ARG A 756 3.41 21.76 8.19
N GLN A 757 2.12 22.01 8.32
CA GLN A 757 1.62 22.85 9.41
C GLN A 757 2.01 22.23 10.77
N ALA A 758 2.28 23.10 11.73
CA ALA A 758 2.63 22.72 13.09
C ALA A 758 1.92 23.67 14.06
N ASP A 759 1.67 23.17 15.27
CA ASP A 759 1.19 24.01 16.36
C ASP A 759 2.35 24.84 16.92
N PHE A 760 2.02 26.03 17.44
CA PHE A 760 2.94 26.92 18.17
C PHE A 760 4.06 27.56 17.36
N GLY A 761 3.90 27.60 16.04
CA GLY A 761 4.77 28.35 15.15
C GLY A 761 4.68 27.90 13.70
N THR A 762 5.37 28.61 12.83
CA THR A 762 5.48 28.33 11.41
C THR A 762 6.93 28.19 10.98
N VAL A 763 7.17 27.32 10.01
CA VAL A 763 8.45 27.21 9.32
C VAL A 763 8.21 27.39 7.83
N VAL A 764 9.02 28.20 7.17
CA VAL A 764 8.87 28.56 5.75
C VAL A 764 10.20 28.30 5.06
N ALA A 765 10.18 27.54 3.97
CA ALA A 765 11.34 27.39 3.09
C ALA A 765 11.45 28.60 2.16
N ASP A 766 12.68 29.00 1.83
CA ASP A 766 12.95 30.07 0.87
C ASP A 766 12.62 29.67 -0.58
N VAL A 767 12.60 28.36 -0.86
CA VAL A 767 12.25 27.78 -2.15
C VAL A 767 11.28 26.61 -2.01
N ASP A 768 10.39 26.45 -2.99
CA ASP A 768 9.46 25.30 -3.07
C ASP A 768 10.13 24.05 -3.68
N SER A 769 11.27 24.21 -4.36
CA SER A 769 12.06 23.09 -4.90
C SER A 769 13.53 23.48 -5.14
N ALA A 770 14.43 22.50 -5.03
CA ALA A 770 15.87 22.67 -5.22
C ALA A 770 16.51 21.45 -5.90
N GLN A 771 17.65 21.64 -6.56
CA GLN A 771 18.47 20.53 -7.10
C GLN A 771 19.25 19.86 -5.98
N ALA A 772 19.52 18.55 -6.12
CA ALA A 772 20.40 17.84 -5.20
C ALA A 772 21.74 18.59 -5.02
N GLY A 773 22.18 18.75 -3.77
CA GLY A 773 23.40 19.47 -3.40
C GLY A 773 23.24 20.98 -3.24
N GLN A 774 22.10 21.58 -3.59
CA GLN A 774 21.83 22.98 -3.30
C GLN A 774 21.46 23.19 -1.83
N GLU A 775 21.86 24.32 -1.26
CA GLU A 775 21.46 24.72 0.09
C GLU A 775 20.05 25.33 0.06
N VAL A 776 19.20 24.92 1.01
CA VAL A 776 17.83 25.41 1.21
C VAL A 776 17.76 26.04 2.59
N HIS A 777 17.18 27.24 2.69
CA HIS A 777 17.08 27.99 3.94
C HIS A 777 15.64 27.94 4.48
N LEU A 778 15.53 27.74 5.80
CA LEU A 778 14.25 27.68 6.51
C LEU A 778 14.19 28.83 7.52
N THR A 779 13.14 29.63 7.42
CA THR A 779 12.81 30.68 8.41
C THR A 779 11.83 30.11 9.43
N ILE A 780 12.13 30.30 10.71
CA ILE A 780 11.37 29.76 11.84
C ILE A 780 10.74 30.92 12.60
N SER A 781 9.41 30.91 12.70
CA SER A 781 8.63 31.87 13.50
C SER A 781 7.85 31.11 14.55
N ALA A 782 8.40 31.03 15.77
CA ALA A 782 7.70 30.43 16.90
C ALA A 782 6.69 31.41 17.51
N ASP A 783 5.57 30.89 18.01
CA ASP A 783 4.61 31.68 18.80
C ASP A 783 5.24 32.11 20.13
N GLU A 784 4.69 33.17 20.74
CA GLU A 784 5.19 33.68 22.02
C GLU A 784 5.22 32.58 23.10
N GLY A 785 6.41 32.34 23.67
CA GLY A 785 6.64 31.32 24.69
C GLY A 785 7.00 29.94 24.18
N TYR A 786 7.17 29.79 22.87
CA TYR A 786 7.59 28.56 22.24
C TYR A 786 8.90 28.74 21.48
N GLY A 787 9.65 27.65 21.36
CA GLY A 787 10.89 27.58 20.58
C GLY A 787 10.88 26.33 19.70
N ILE A 788 11.67 26.32 18.63
CA ILE A 788 11.82 25.12 17.81
C ILE A 788 12.62 24.06 18.58
N LYS A 789 12.10 22.84 18.61
CA LYS A 789 12.75 21.67 19.20
C LYS A 789 13.49 20.86 18.13
N SER A 790 12.81 20.58 17.02
CA SER A 790 13.31 19.73 15.94
C SER A 790 12.56 19.95 14.64
N LEU A 791 13.24 19.69 13.52
CA LEU A 791 12.66 19.63 12.18
C LEU A 791 12.79 18.19 11.68
N ARG A 792 11.71 17.41 11.75
CA ARG A 792 11.71 16.00 11.30
C ARG A 792 11.47 15.94 9.79
N VAL A 793 12.21 15.08 9.10
CA VAL A 793 11.92 14.72 7.71
C VAL A 793 10.99 13.50 7.72
N VAL A 794 9.82 13.63 7.10
CA VAL A 794 8.68 12.71 7.31
C VAL A 794 8.15 12.07 6.03
N ASN A 795 8.89 12.15 4.93
CA ASN A 795 8.61 11.42 3.70
C ASN A 795 9.56 10.22 3.55
N SER A 796 9.15 9.22 2.76
CA SER A 796 9.99 8.07 2.38
C SER A 796 10.68 7.35 3.56
N VAL A 797 11.86 6.77 3.32
CA VAL A 797 12.66 6.05 4.32
C VAL A 797 13.18 6.95 5.45
N TYR A 798 13.21 8.26 5.24
CA TYR A 798 13.65 9.23 6.25
C TYR A 798 12.72 9.26 7.46
N PHE A 799 11.43 9.00 7.26
CA PHE A 799 10.47 8.90 8.35
C PHE A 799 10.84 7.80 9.34
N THR A 800 11.06 6.58 8.85
CA THR A 800 11.35 5.41 9.68
C THR A 800 12.75 5.44 10.28
N GLN A 801 13.72 6.06 9.58
CA GLN A 801 15.06 6.32 10.10
C GLN A 801 15.11 7.45 11.14
N GLY A 802 14.00 8.16 11.38
CA GLY A 802 13.95 9.28 12.32
C GLY A 802 14.83 10.46 11.91
N LYS A 803 15.05 10.68 10.61
CA LYS A 803 15.94 11.73 10.10
C LYS A 803 15.43 13.11 10.51
N THR A 804 16.35 13.95 10.94
CA THR A 804 16.09 15.34 11.31
C THR A 804 17.05 16.28 10.59
N ILE A 805 16.58 17.48 10.28
CA ILE A 805 17.47 18.59 9.95
C ILE A 805 18.06 19.10 11.29
N PRO A 806 19.40 19.13 11.45
CA PRO A 806 20.02 19.65 12.66
C PRO A 806 19.59 21.08 12.89
N VAL A 807 19.05 21.38 14.07
CA VAL A 807 18.62 22.73 14.45
C VAL A 807 19.03 22.97 15.90
N GLU A 808 19.63 24.14 16.17
CA GLU A 808 19.86 24.56 17.54
C GLU A 808 18.52 24.89 18.20
N VAL A 809 18.37 24.49 19.46
CA VAL A 809 17.14 24.74 20.21
C VAL A 809 16.88 26.24 20.29
N GLY A 810 15.72 26.68 19.79
CA GLY A 810 15.35 28.11 19.71
C GLY A 810 15.93 28.88 18.52
N ALA A 811 16.53 28.21 17.53
CA ALA A 811 17.00 28.85 16.30
C ALA A 811 15.85 29.54 15.54
N LYS A 812 16.19 30.65 14.86
CA LYS A 812 15.26 31.41 14.00
C LYS A 812 15.46 31.12 12.51
N GLU A 813 16.62 30.62 12.15
CA GLU A 813 16.99 30.25 10.79
C GLU A 813 17.83 28.98 10.83
N VAL A 814 17.70 28.16 9.81
CA VAL A 814 18.49 26.94 9.62
C VAL A 814 18.55 26.62 8.14
N SER A 815 19.62 25.97 7.67
CA SER A 815 19.71 25.47 6.31
C SER A 815 19.96 23.98 6.27
N PHE A 816 19.67 23.36 5.13
CA PHE A 816 20.07 22.00 4.83
C PHE A 816 20.47 21.86 3.37
N ILE A 817 21.29 20.85 3.08
CA ILE A 817 21.65 20.50 1.70
C ILE A 817 20.57 19.57 1.15
N MET A 818 19.98 19.98 0.03
CA MET A 818 18.91 19.24 -0.63
C MET A 818 19.39 17.85 -1.04
N PRO A 819 18.73 16.77 -0.59
CA PRO A 819 19.00 15.44 -1.10
C PRO A 819 18.45 15.28 -2.53
N ASP A 820 18.77 14.18 -3.17
CA ASP A 820 18.23 13.74 -4.46
C ASP A 820 16.84 13.07 -4.34
N GLU A 821 16.01 13.62 -3.45
CA GLU A 821 14.64 13.21 -3.20
C GLU A 821 13.84 14.40 -2.64
N ASN A 822 12.52 14.41 -2.82
CA ASN A 822 11.63 15.37 -2.15
C ASN A 822 11.88 15.38 -0.64
N VAL A 823 11.64 16.51 0.01
CA VAL A 823 11.77 16.65 1.46
C VAL A 823 10.47 17.22 2.02
N THR A 824 9.81 16.45 2.89
CA THR A 824 8.67 16.93 3.67
C THR A 824 9.09 17.10 5.12
N ILE A 825 8.97 18.32 5.63
CA ILE A 825 9.42 18.72 6.96
C ILE A 825 8.22 18.84 7.89
N GLN A 826 8.28 18.19 9.05
CA GLN A 826 7.36 18.39 10.16
C GLN A 826 8.08 19.17 11.27
N PRO A 827 7.74 20.47 11.46
CA PRO A 827 8.23 21.24 12.59
C PRO A 827 7.67 20.71 13.91
N GLN A 828 8.51 20.75 14.94
CA GLN A 828 8.12 20.42 16.32
C GLN A 828 8.61 21.54 17.24
N PHE A 829 7.67 22.25 17.85
CA PHE A 829 7.93 23.30 18.83
C PHE A 829 7.85 22.76 20.26
N TYR A 830 8.51 23.41 21.19
CA TYR A 830 8.42 23.14 22.62
C TYR A 830 8.09 24.43 23.38
N ASP A 831 7.40 24.28 24.50
CA ASP A 831 7.08 25.39 25.40
C ASP A 831 8.34 25.79 26.17
N MET A 832 8.90 26.96 25.85
CA MET A 832 10.08 27.49 26.52
C MET A 832 9.80 27.81 27.99
N CYS A 833 8.52 28.09 28.31
CA CYS A 833 8.11 28.46 29.65
C CYS A 833 7.99 27.22 30.54
N ALA A 834 7.97 26.00 30.00
CA ALA A 834 7.72 24.80 30.78
C ALA A 834 8.82 24.55 31.82
N VAL A 835 8.44 24.62 33.10
CA VAL A 835 9.28 24.27 34.25
C VAL A 835 9.01 22.83 34.69
N TYR A 836 7.75 22.41 34.58
CA TYR A 836 7.32 21.07 34.94
C TYR A 836 6.11 20.66 34.09
N ASP A 837 6.11 19.43 33.59
CA ASP A 837 4.93 18.80 32.97
C ASP A 837 4.76 17.40 33.57
N LEU A 838 3.54 17.07 33.98
CA LEU A 838 3.15 15.74 34.42
C LEU A 838 3.06 14.83 33.19
N ASP A 839 4.08 14.01 32.99
CA ASP A 839 4.19 13.08 31.85
C ASP A 839 3.90 11.63 32.27
N PHE A 840 2.91 11.02 31.62
CA PHE A 840 2.53 9.62 31.83
C PHE A 840 3.09 8.64 30.78
N THR A 841 3.95 9.09 29.86
CA THR A 841 4.46 8.30 28.72
C THR A 841 5.01 6.94 29.18
N ASN A 842 5.88 6.94 30.21
CA ASN A 842 6.53 5.74 30.74
C ASN A 842 5.98 5.29 32.11
N VAL A 843 4.72 5.58 32.42
CA VAL A 843 4.08 5.21 33.70
C VAL A 843 3.11 4.06 33.48
N ALA A 844 3.35 2.90 34.09
CA ALA A 844 2.46 1.75 33.96
C ALA A 844 1.19 1.92 34.83
N ALA A 845 0.15 1.14 34.51
CA ALA A 845 -1.03 1.05 35.36
C ALA A 845 -0.63 0.58 36.76
N GLY A 846 -1.14 1.25 37.80
CA GLY A 846 -0.78 0.91 39.19
C GLY A 846 0.45 1.65 39.72
N GLU A 847 1.24 2.30 38.87
CA GLU A 847 2.42 3.06 39.29
C GLU A 847 2.08 4.51 39.68
N LEU A 848 2.92 5.15 40.50
CA LEU A 848 2.88 6.61 40.62
C LEU A 848 3.71 7.26 39.50
N PRO A 849 3.34 8.45 39.00
CA PRO A 849 4.19 9.17 38.06
C PRO A 849 5.51 9.59 38.73
N ILE A 850 6.54 9.75 37.90
CA ILE A 850 7.89 10.05 38.37
C ILE A 850 7.89 11.29 39.27
N GLY A 851 8.46 11.16 40.47
CA GLY A 851 8.58 12.26 41.44
C GLY A 851 7.33 12.61 42.24
N TRP A 852 6.19 11.94 41.98
CA TRP A 852 4.96 12.16 42.73
C TRP A 852 4.92 11.38 44.04
N ARG A 853 4.27 12.01 45.00
CA ARG A 853 3.91 11.47 46.30
C ARG A 853 2.43 11.66 46.52
N THR A 854 1.77 10.66 47.08
CA THR A 854 0.39 10.80 47.55
C THR A 854 0.33 10.50 49.04
N THR A 855 -0.59 11.16 49.72
CA THR A 855 -0.91 10.91 51.11
C THR A 855 -2.40 10.67 51.22
N ASP A 856 -2.78 9.68 52.03
CA ASP A 856 -4.17 9.26 52.29
C ASP A 856 -4.26 8.91 53.78
N GLY A 857 -4.66 9.90 54.60
CA GLY A 857 -4.49 9.82 56.06
C GLY A 857 -3.03 9.58 56.46
N ASN A 858 -2.77 8.41 57.06
CA ASN A 858 -1.43 7.95 57.47
C ASN A 858 -0.68 7.17 56.39
N ASP A 859 -1.34 6.76 55.28
CA ASP A 859 -0.69 6.08 54.16
C ASP A 859 0.05 7.11 53.30
N VAL A 860 1.35 6.91 53.12
CA VAL A 860 2.22 7.77 52.31
C VAL A 860 2.85 6.91 51.23
N ARG A 861 2.60 7.26 49.96
CA ARG A 861 3.16 6.55 48.81
C ARG A 861 4.03 7.48 48.00
N ASN A 862 5.26 7.05 47.74
CA ASN A 862 6.26 7.81 46.99
C ASN A 862 6.61 7.03 45.71
N TYR A 863 6.84 7.71 44.60
CA TYR A 863 7.52 7.10 43.47
C TYR A 863 8.93 6.59 43.85
N PRO A 864 9.39 5.43 43.33
CA PRO A 864 8.64 4.45 42.53
C PRO A 864 7.84 3.47 43.40
N THR A 865 6.58 3.23 43.05
CA THR A 865 5.73 2.18 43.66
C THR A 865 4.80 1.62 42.59
N SER A 866 4.47 0.33 42.67
CA SER A 866 3.41 -0.30 41.88
C SER A 866 2.36 -0.91 42.82
N ASN A 867 1.09 -0.54 42.67
CA ASN A 867 0.02 -0.88 43.60
C ASN A 867 -1.23 -1.39 42.86
N GLY A 868 -1.85 -2.45 43.38
CA GLY A 868 -3.14 -2.95 42.89
C GLY A 868 -4.36 -2.20 43.42
N SER A 869 -4.22 -1.47 44.54
CA SER A 869 -5.31 -0.72 45.19
C SER A 869 -4.80 0.57 45.84
N GLY A 870 -5.69 1.53 46.12
CA GLY A 870 -5.32 2.86 46.66
C GLY A 870 -4.73 3.80 45.60
N PRO A 871 -4.08 4.92 46.01
CA PRO A 871 -3.48 5.89 45.09
C PRO A 871 -2.48 5.25 44.10
N ARG A 872 -2.65 5.54 42.81
CA ARG A 872 -1.92 4.95 41.67
C ARG A 872 -2.28 5.64 40.34
N THR A 873 -1.64 5.31 39.24
CA THR A 873 -2.05 5.76 37.90
C THR A 873 -3.10 4.82 37.32
N PHE A 874 -4.19 5.38 36.78
CA PHE A 874 -5.13 4.65 35.93
C PHE A 874 -4.75 4.82 34.47
N SER A 875 -4.98 3.79 33.66
CA SER A 875 -4.71 3.76 32.23
C SER A 875 -5.92 3.24 31.46
N GLY A 876 -6.05 3.63 30.19
CA GLY A 876 -7.18 3.24 29.34
C GLY A 876 -8.35 4.21 29.39
N LEU A 877 -8.15 5.41 29.95
CA LEU A 877 -9.12 6.50 29.95
C LEU A 877 -9.20 7.14 28.55
N GLN A 878 -10.33 7.76 28.22
CA GLN A 878 -10.46 8.57 27.00
C GLN A 878 -10.19 10.06 27.31
N GLY A 879 -9.44 10.75 26.45
CA GLY A 879 -9.07 12.16 26.64
C GLY A 879 -7.76 12.37 27.41
N TYR A 880 -7.22 13.59 27.34
CA TYR A 880 -5.90 13.95 27.90
C TYR A 880 -4.81 12.96 27.47
N GLN A 881 -4.00 12.45 28.40
CA GLN A 881 -2.92 11.48 28.14
C GLN A 881 -3.39 10.02 28.20
N GLY A 882 -4.71 9.77 28.21
CA GLY A 882 -5.31 8.44 28.39
C GLY A 882 -5.02 7.78 29.76
N LYS A 883 -4.41 8.55 30.66
CA LYS A 883 -3.98 8.17 32.01
C LYS A 883 -4.23 9.33 32.98
N ALA A 884 -4.38 9.01 34.26
CA ALA A 884 -4.51 10.01 35.32
C ALA A 884 -3.95 9.49 36.65
N LEU A 885 -3.35 10.37 37.45
CA LEU A 885 -2.92 10.07 38.80
C LEU A 885 -4.14 10.06 39.71
N TYR A 886 -4.49 8.87 40.19
CA TYR A 886 -5.52 8.67 41.19
C TYR A 886 -4.97 8.87 42.59
N TRP A 887 -5.62 9.73 43.37
CA TRP A 887 -5.41 9.81 44.81
C TRP A 887 -6.75 9.94 45.54
N ARG A 888 -6.74 9.57 46.82
CA ARG A 888 -7.88 9.70 47.70
C ARG A 888 -7.46 10.27 49.03
N THR A 889 -8.26 11.17 49.57
CA THR A 889 -8.00 11.86 50.83
C THR A 889 -6.61 12.56 50.85
N THR A 890 -6.30 13.34 51.87
CA THR A 890 -5.10 14.15 52.08
C THR A 890 -4.59 14.95 50.87
N SER A 891 -3.66 14.43 50.06
CA SER A 891 -3.08 15.20 48.94
C SER A 891 -2.27 14.39 47.93
N ALA A 892 -2.10 14.94 46.72
CA ALA A 892 -1.07 14.56 45.76
C ALA A 892 -0.03 15.68 45.63
N GLU A 893 1.26 15.34 45.66
CA GLU A 893 2.37 16.28 45.75
C GLU A 893 3.49 15.96 44.76
N TYR A 894 4.07 16.99 44.14
CA TYR A 894 5.32 16.92 43.36
C TYR A 894 6.34 17.92 43.92
N GLY A 895 7.63 17.56 43.93
CA GLY A 895 8.71 18.42 44.46
C GLY A 895 9.21 18.02 45.84
N ARG A 896 8.56 17.04 46.50
CA ARG A 896 8.84 16.67 47.91
C ARG A 896 9.86 15.54 48.07
N LEU A 897 10.09 14.75 47.03
CA LEU A 897 11.04 13.64 47.07
C LEU A 897 12.46 14.15 46.82
N ALA A 898 13.44 13.60 47.54
CA ALA A 898 14.82 14.11 47.53
C ALA A 898 15.45 14.19 46.13
N ASN A 899 15.10 13.26 45.24
CA ASN A 899 15.62 13.19 43.86
C ASN A 899 14.72 13.90 42.83
N TYR A 900 13.59 14.47 43.26
CA TYR A 900 12.59 15.09 42.39
C TYR A 900 12.09 16.38 43.02
N LYS A 901 13.03 17.30 43.27
CA LYS A 901 12.72 18.61 43.81
C LYS A 901 12.23 19.56 42.72
N LEU A 902 11.31 20.44 43.07
CA LEU A 902 10.87 21.52 42.19
C LEU A 902 11.61 22.80 42.58
N SER A 903 12.77 23.04 41.99
CA SER A 903 13.56 24.25 42.27
C SER A 903 13.06 25.40 41.38
N LEU A 904 12.65 26.51 41.98
CA LEU A 904 12.17 27.70 41.27
C LEU A 904 13.04 28.91 41.60
N GLU A 905 13.22 29.78 40.62
CA GLU A 905 13.94 31.05 40.73
C GLU A 905 12.97 32.23 40.90
N PRO A 906 13.43 33.42 41.29
CA PRO A 906 12.57 34.60 41.33
C PRO A 906 11.97 34.92 39.95
N GLY A 907 10.64 34.94 39.86
CA GLY A 907 9.90 35.08 38.60
C GLY A 907 8.39 34.93 38.78
N SER A 908 7.65 35.13 37.70
CA SER A 908 6.19 34.96 37.67
C SER A 908 5.84 33.64 37.00
N TYR A 909 5.04 32.82 37.67
CA TYR A 909 4.72 31.47 37.25
C TYR A 909 3.21 31.24 37.14
N VAL A 910 2.83 30.27 36.31
CA VAL A 910 1.44 29.79 36.21
C VAL A 910 1.42 28.27 36.26
N LEU A 911 0.69 27.73 37.24
CA LEU A 911 0.35 26.31 37.31
C LEU A 911 -1.00 26.08 36.61
N SER A 912 -1.02 25.27 35.57
CA SER A 912 -2.22 24.80 34.88
C SER A 912 -2.49 23.34 35.21
N PHE A 913 -3.74 22.95 35.44
CA PHE A 913 -4.08 21.58 35.82
C PHE A 913 -5.51 21.21 35.48
N ALA A 914 -5.76 19.92 35.29
CA ALA A 914 -7.10 19.37 35.05
C ALA A 914 -7.33 18.15 35.94
N THR A 915 -8.46 18.12 36.64
CA THR A 915 -8.78 17.06 37.60
C THR A 915 -10.22 16.59 37.42
N ALA A 916 -10.38 15.30 37.17
CA ALA A 916 -11.67 14.61 37.13
C ALA A 916 -11.96 13.92 38.47
N ALA A 917 -13.22 13.56 38.70
CA ALA A 917 -13.64 12.81 39.89
C ALA A 917 -13.72 11.33 39.56
N TRP A 918 -13.04 10.48 40.32
CA TRP A 918 -13.20 9.03 40.16
C TRP A 918 -14.61 8.60 40.57
N LYS A 919 -15.09 9.11 41.71
CA LYS A 919 -16.46 8.97 42.21
C LYS A 919 -16.89 10.24 42.94
N GLY A 920 -18.18 10.53 42.90
CA GLY A 920 -18.80 11.63 43.63
C GLY A 920 -18.46 13.01 43.07
N SER A 921 -18.42 14.02 43.95
CA SER A 921 -18.15 15.42 43.58
C SER A 921 -17.06 16.02 44.49
N PRO A 922 -15.85 15.47 44.45
CA PRO A 922 -14.81 15.80 45.39
C PRO A 922 -14.20 17.18 45.10
N THR A 923 -13.87 17.90 46.15
CA THR A 923 -13.34 19.27 46.08
C THR A 923 -11.88 19.35 46.52
N TYR A 924 -11.09 20.18 45.85
CA TYR A 924 -9.66 20.33 46.09
C TYR A 924 -9.17 21.76 45.87
N GLN A 925 -7.97 22.05 46.38
CA GLN A 925 -7.18 23.24 46.06
C GLN A 925 -5.84 22.83 45.48
N ALA A 926 -5.40 23.52 44.43
CA ALA A 926 -4.00 23.49 44.01
C ALA A 926 -3.22 24.53 44.82
N ARG A 927 -2.07 24.15 45.34
CA ARG A 927 -1.21 24.99 46.18
C ARG A 927 0.24 24.88 45.74
N ILE A 928 0.96 25.98 45.90
CA ILE A 928 2.42 26.01 45.83
C ILE A 928 2.92 26.23 47.25
N LEU A 929 3.81 25.36 47.73
CA LEU A 929 4.41 25.47 49.06
C LEU A 929 5.92 25.60 48.93
N LYS A 930 6.56 26.21 49.94
CA LYS A 930 8.00 26.04 50.13
C LYS A 930 8.27 24.61 50.62
N SER A 931 9.36 24.00 50.20
CA SER A 931 9.80 22.67 50.66
C SER A 931 9.99 22.60 52.19
N THR A 932 10.34 23.72 52.82
CA THR A 932 10.47 23.88 54.28
C THR A 932 9.15 24.08 55.02
N GLY A 933 8.03 24.17 54.30
CA GLY A 933 6.70 24.47 54.83
C GLY A 933 6.28 25.93 54.59
N GLY A 934 4.96 26.15 54.51
CA GLY A 934 4.34 27.45 54.23
C GLY A 934 3.81 27.56 52.80
N VAL A 935 2.57 28.05 52.65
CA VAL A 935 1.89 28.21 51.36
C VAL A 935 2.32 29.52 50.70
N VAL A 936 2.77 29.43 49.45
CA VAL A 936 3.14 30.57 48.59
C VAL A 936 1.91 31.07 47.83
N ALA A 937 1.13 30.13 47.28
CA ALA A 937 -0.10 30.44 46.55
C ALA A 937 -1.10 29.29 46.70
N SER A 938 -2.38 29.61 46.64
CA SER A 938 -3.48 28.64 46.66
C SER A 938 -4.54 29.07 45.68
N SER A 939 -5.10 28.12 44.95
CA SER A 939 -6.29 28.35 44.14
C SER A 939 -7.54 28.50 45.00
N SER A 940 -8.64 28.89 44.37
CA SER A 940 -10.00 28.66 44.88
C SER A 940 -10.28 27.15 45.04
N ASN A 941 -11.36 26.84 45.75
CA ASN A 941 -11.86 25.47 45.84
C ASN A 941 -12.48 25.07 44.49
N TYR A 942 -11.95 24.02 43.87
CA TYR A 942 -12.49 23.44 42.66
C TYR A 942 -13.19 22.13 42.96
N THR A 943 -14.32 21.87 42.30
CA THR A 943 -14.95 20.55 42.25
C THR A 943 -14.39 19.79 41.05
N ALA A 944 -13.90 18.59 41.27
CA ALA A 944 -13.37 17.77 40.18
C ALA A 944 -14.52 17.24 39.30
N THR A 945 -14.38 17.42 37.99
CA THR A 945 -15.37 17.00 36.98
C THR A 945 -14.64 16.64 35.69
N PRO A 946 -15.14 15.69 34.87
CA PRO A 946 -16.36 14.91 35.06
C PRO A 946 -16.22 13.83 36.15
N ASN A 947 -17.34 13.24 36.59
CA ASN A 947 -17.35 12.10 37.51
C ASN A 947 -17.45 10.79 36.71
N LEU A 948 -16.49 9.89 36.87
CA LEU A 948 -16.42 8.62 36.14
C LEU A 948 -17.23 7.50 36.78
N ASN A 949 -17.81 7.71 37.97
CA ASN A 949 -18.57 6.70 38.72
C ASN A 949 -17.82 5.36 38.90
N GLY A 950 -16.50 5.40 39.01
CA GLY A 950 -15.66 4.22 39.18
C GLY A 950 -15.33 3.45 37.89
N ASN A 951 -15.53 4.03 36.71
CA ASN A 951 -15.21 3.39 35.44
C ASN A 951 -13.76 3.68 34.98
N ALA A 952 -12.90 2.65 34.97
CA ALA A 952 -11.49 2.76 34.57
C ALA A 952 -11.27 3.01 33.07
N ALA A 953 -12.31 2.91 32.24
CA ALA A 953 -12.32 3.27 30.82
C ALA A 953 -13.16 4.53 30.53
N GLY A 954 -13.47 5.32 31.56
CA GLY A 954 -14.30 6.52 31.43
C GLY A 954 -13.61 7.65 30.64
N ASN A 955 -14.42 8.58 30.15
CA ASN A 955 -13.96 9.73 29.37
C ASN A 955 -13.76 10.96 30.27
N ILE A 956 -12.54 11.47 30.29
CA ILE A 956 -12.13 12.65 31.07
C ILE A 956 -11.89 13.89 30.21
N SER A 957 -12.11 13.83 28.89
CA SER A 957 -11.84 14.96 27.97
C SER A 957 -12.54 16.27 28.33
N SER A 958 -13.68 16.21 29.04
CA SER A 958 -14.43 17.39 29.50
C SER A 958 -13.94 17.95 30.84
N ALA A 959 -12.85 17.43 31.41
CA ALA A 959 -12.28 17.99 32.62
C ALA A 959 -11.89 19.45 32.40
N THR A 960 -12.21 20.32 33.35
CA THR A 960 -11.93 21.75 33.19
C THR A 960 -10.47 22.01 33.50
N ARG A 961 -9.76 22.67 32.58
CA ARG A 961 -8.40 23.16 32.82
C ARG A 961 -8.45 24.44 33.65
N ASN A 962 -7.93 24.36 34.87
CA ASN A 962 -7.82 25.48 35.81
C ASN A 962 -6.40 26.03 35.83
N THR A 963 -6.23 27.26 36.31
CA THR A 963 -4.93 27.91 36.46
C THR A 963 -4.74 28.53 37.84
N LEU A 964 -3.49 28.65 38.26
CA LEU A 964 -3.04 29.37 39.45
C LEU A 964 -1.78 30.17 39.09
N SER A 965 -1.90 31.49 39.02
CA SER A 965 -0.77 32.41 38.85
C SER A 965 -0.15 32.77 40.20
N PHE A 966 1.17 32.84 40.27
CA PHE A 966 1.90 33.19 41.48
C PHE A 966 3.30 33.72 41.17
N ASP A 967 3.88 34.47 42.12
CA ASP A 967 5.25 34.96 42.01
C ASP A 967 6.16 34.25 43.01
N ILE A 968 7.37 33.94 42.57
CA ILE A 968 8.48 33.51 43.42
C ILE A 968 9.40 34.71 43.65
N THR A 969 9.72 35.00 44.90
CA THR A 969 10.59 36.12 45.28
C THR A 969 11.99 35.69 45.71
N THR A 970 12.19 34.40 45.96
CA THR A 970 13.43 33.83 46.49
C THR A 970 13.68 32.47 45.86
N SER A 971 14.89 32.26 45.34
CA SER A 971 15.30 30.95 44.82
C SER A 971 15.18 29.88 45.90
N GLY A 972 14.68 28.70 45.55
CA GLY A 972 14.59 27.57 46.48
C GLY A 972 13.76 26.41 45.95
N ASP A 973 13.61 25.39 46.79
CA ASP A 973 12.80 24.20 46.49
C ASP A 973 11.35 24.40 46.94
N TYR A 974 10.41 24.08 46.05
CA TYR A 974 8.98 24.24 46.21
C TYR A 974 8.25 22.90 46.03
N VAL A 975 6.95 22.90 46.32
CA VAL A 975 6.07 21.73 46.19
C VAL A 975 4.77 22.16 45.53
N ILE A 976 4.39 21.47 44.45
CA ILE A 976 3.02 21.52 43.92
C ILE A 976 2.20 20.53 44.74
N GLN A 977 1.10 20.99 45.34
CA GLN A 977 0.21 20.17 46.14
C GLN A 977 -1.24 20.33 45.68
N PHE A 978 -1.90 19.21 45.40
CA PHE A 978 -3.34 19.11 45.24
C PHE A 978 -3.91 18.61 46.57
N LYS A 979 -4.45 19.53 47.36
CA LYS A 979 -4.96 19.27 48.71
C LYS A 979 -6.48 19.11 48.65
N GLU A 980 -7.00 18.07 49.28
CA GLU A 980 -8.45 17.92 49.45
C GLU A 980 -9.06 19.12 50.20
N VAL A 981 -10.32 19.43 49.92
CA VAL A 981 -11.13 20.34 50.72
C VAL A 981 -12.42 19.63 51.07
N GLY A 982 -12.65 19.35 52.36
CA GLY A 982 -13.85 18.66 52.84
C GLY A 982 -13.52 17.46 53.73
N SER A 983 -14.57 16.81 54.24
CA SER A 983 -14.48 15.59 55.05
C SER A 983 -14.97 14.36 54.28
N GLY A 984 -14.51 13.18 54.67
CA GLY A 984 -14.90 11.91 54.05
C GLY A 984 -13.96 11.47 52.93
N MET A 985 -14.25 10.32 52.31
CA MET A 985 -13.43 9.75 51.23
C MET A 985 -13.66 10.54 49.93
N GLN A 986 -12.67 11.33 49.54
CA GLN A 986 -12.68 12.14 48.32
C GLN A 986 -11.74 11.51 47.29
N GLU A 987 -12.19 11.25 46.06
CA GLU A 987 -11.49 10.40 45.09
C GLU A 987 -11.26 11.14 43.75
N PHE A 988 -10.00 11.47 43.45
CA PHE A 988 -9.63 12.39 42.37
C PHE A 988 -8.77 11.71 41.28
N LEU A 989 -8.79 12.27 40.08
CA LEU A 989 -7.96 11.89 38.94
C LEU A 989 -7.28 13.12 38.34
N LEU A 990 -5.98 13.31 38.60
CA LEU A 990 -5.20 14.39 38.02
C LEU A 990 -4.75 13.98 36.62
N ALA A 991 -5.34 14.61 35.60
CA ALA A 991 -5.12 14.29 34.20
C ALA A 991 -4.00 15.12 33.56
N GLU A 992 -3.76 16.33 34.08
CA GLU A 992 -2.76 17.26 33.60
C GLU A 992 -2.27 18.13 34.75
N CYS A 993 -0.97 18.42 34.80
CA CYS A 993 -0.36 19.39 35.70
C CYS A 993 0.88 19.98 35.04
N ARG A 994 0.86 21.27 34.75
CA ARG A 994 1.90 22.01 34.03
C ARG A 994 2.27 23.27 34.77
N LEU A 995 3.56 23.48 35.03
CA LEU A 995 4.07 24.73 35.58
C LEU A 995 4.85 25.47 34.50
N ARG A 996 4.49 26.73 34.27
CA ARG A 996 5.18 27.62 33.32
C ARG A 996 5.82 28.81 34.03
N ASP A 997 7.05 29.16 33.69
CA ASP A 997 7.73 30.41 34.04
C ASP A 997 7.43 31.45 32.97
N LEU A 998 6.64 32.47 33.29
CA LEU A 998 6.28 33.55 32.37
C LEU A 998 7.31 34.68 32.39
N SER A 999 8.28 34.68 33.32
CA SER A 999 9.30 35.73 33.37
C SER A 999 10.19 35.74 32.12
N ILE A 1000 10.37 34.59 31.48
CA ILE A 1000 11.17 34.44 30.26
C ILE A 1000 10.55 35.17 29.05
N LEU A 1001 9.24 35.40 29.05
CA LEU A 1001 8.53 36.08 27.97
C LEU A 1001 8.75 37.58 27.96
N THR A 1002 8.90 38.17 29.15
CA THR A 1002 8.95 39.63 29.30
C THR A 1002 10.37 40.20 29.21
N GLY A 1003 11.41 39.35 29.27
CA GLY A 1003 12.81 39.77 29.30
C GLY A 1003 13.20 40.60 30.54
N ILE A 1004 12.32 40.71 31.54
CA ILE A 1004 12.49 41.53 32.74
C ILE A 1004 12.59 40.60 33.95
N THR A 1005 13.79 40.43 34.48
CA THR A 1005 14.00 39.75 35.77
C THR A 1005 13.78 40.75 36.91
N THR A 1006 12.68 40.62 37.67
CA THR A 1006 12.48 41.37 38.92
C THR A 1006 13.32 40.76 40.04
N ARG A 1007 14.25 41.53 40.62
CA ARG A 1007 15.07 41.10 41.77
C ARG A 1007 14.87 42.03 42.98
N PRO A 1008 14.74 41.50 44.20
CA PRO A 1008 14.86 42.30 45.42
C PRO A 1008 16.30 42.82 45.56
N VAL A 1009 16.48 44.13 45.73
CA VAL A 1009 17.81 44.74 45.89
C VAL A 1009 18.27 44.56 47.35
N SER A 1010 19.26 43.70 47.60
CA SER A 1010 19.84 43.50 48.94
C SER A 1010 21.17 44.25 49.18
N ARG A 1011 21.73 44.90 48.16
CA ARG A 1011 22.96 45.70 48.29
C ARG A 1011 22.95 46.89 47.32
N MET A 1012 23.35 48.06 47.81
CA MET A 1012 23.52 49.28 47.00
C MET A 1012 24.60 49.05 45.93
N PRO A 1013 24.36 49.43 44.67
CA PRO A 1013 25.36 49.35 43.61
C PRO A 1013 26.49 50.38 43.74
N GLU A 1014 27.63 50.12 43.09
CA GLU A 1014 28.84 50.94 43.17
C GLU A 1014 28.73 52.25 42.35
N GLY A 1015 27.87 52.23 41.32
CA GLY A 1015 27.45 53.42 40.60
C GLY A 1015 26.07 53.24 39.95
N ILE A 1016 25.22 54.25 40.07
CA ILE A 1016 23.95 54.34 39.36
C ILE A 1016 24.13 55.45 38.33
N TYR A 1017 23.64 55.26 37.11
CA TYR A 1017 23.75 56.22 36.02
C TYR A 1017 22.39 56.36 35.33
N SER A 1018 22.08 57.55 34.83
CA SER A 1018 20.96 57.71 33.90
C SER A 1018 21.25 57.03 32.56
N PRO A 1019 20.25 56.84 31.68
CA PRO A 1019 20.47 56.30 30.33
C PRO A 1019 21.47 57.13 29.51
N SER A 1020 21.62 58.41 29.84
CA SER A 1020 22.60 59.34 29.28
C SER A 1020 24.00 59.28 29.91
N GLY A 1021 24.27 58.32 30.82
CA GLY A 1021 25.58 58.10 31.41
C GLY A 1021 25.96 59.06 32.57
N VAL A 1022 25.01 59.80 33.13
CA VAL A 1022 25.26 60.70 34.27
C VAL A 1022 25.12 59.94 35.57
N ARG A 1023 26.16 59.94 36.43
CA ARG A 1023 26.14 59.27 37.74
C ARG A 1023 25.06 59.86 38.65
N ARG A 1024 24.38 59.02 39.42
CA ARG A 1024 23.25 59.32 40.30
C ARG A 1024 23.48 58.68 41.67
N GLU A 1025 22.90 59.29 42.69
CA GLU A 1025 23.01 58.82 44.08
C GLU A 1025 21.94 57.78 44.46
N SER A 1026 20.86 57.69 43.69
CA SER A 1026 19.76 56.75 43.92
C SER A 1026 19.10 56.31 42.62
N LEU A 1027 18.39 55.17 42.67
CA LEU A 1027 17.58 54.66 41.57
C LEU A 1027 16.34 55.55 41.41
N GLN A 1028 16.04 55.97 40.20
CA GLN A 1028 14.87 56.81 39.90
C GLN A 1028 13.83 56.06 39.08
N ARG A 1029 12.57 56.49 39.18
CA ARG A 1029 11.48 56.01 38.32
C ARG A 1029 11.87 56.16 36.84
N GLY A 1030 11.79 55.07 36.07
CA GLY A 1030 12.34 54.97 34.72
C GLY A 1030 13.60 54.10 34.64
N LEU A 1031 14.30 54.17 33.51
CA LEU A 1031 15.45 53.31 33.21
C LEU A 1031 16.72 53.85 33.88
N ASN A 1032 17.43 52.98 34.60
CA ASN A 1032 18.72 53.27 35.25
C ASN A 1032 19.77 52.31 34.69
N ILE A 1033 21.03 52.75 34.63
CA ILE A 1033 22.19 51.91 34.33
C ILE A 1033 22.96 51.75 35.64
N VAL A 1034 23.11 50.52 36.11
CA VAL A 1034 23.70 50.19 37.38
C VAL A 1034 25.03 49.46 37.15
N VAL A 1035 26.10 49.95 37.76
CA VAL A 1035 27.43 49.34 37.73
C VAL A 1035 27.63 48.55 39.01
N LYS A 1036 27.94 47.26 38.85
CA LYS A 1036 28.24 46.34 39.95
C LYS A 1036 29.70 46.47 40.41
N PRO A 1037 30.02 46.00 41.64
CA PRO A 1037 31.39 45.94 42.17
C PRO A 1037 32.42 45.20 41.30
N ASN A 1038 31.97 44.39 40.34
CA ASN A 1038 32.82 43.67 39.40
C ASN A 1038 32.94 44.37 38.03
N GLY A 1039 32.51 45.64 37.93
CA GLY A 1039 32.55 46.44 36.71
C GLY A 1039 31.44 46.12 35.69
N GLN A 1040 30.58 45.12 35.92
CA GLN A 1040 29.48 44.81 35.01
C GLN A 1040 28.35 45.84 35.10
N THR A 1041 27.82 46.24 33.95
CA THR A 1041 26.68 47.15 33.85
C THR A 1041 25.37 46.38 33.69
N MET A 1042 24.30 46.88 34.31
CA MET A 1042 22.94 46.31 34.27
C MET A 1042 21.94 47.43 34.04
N LYS A 1043 20.96 47.21 33.15
CA LYS A 1043 19.82 48.12 32.99
C LYS A 1043 18.73 47.74 33.99
N VAL A 1044 18.29 48.69 34.81
CA VAL A 1044 17.29 48.51 35.87
C VAL A 1044 16.15 49.51 35.65
N LEU A 1045 14.94 49.02 35.39
CA LEU A 1045 13.75 49.84 35.25
C LEU A 1045 12.99 49.90 36.59
N ILE A 1046 12.87 51.09 37.18
CA ILE A 1046 12.07 51.32 38.39
C ILE A 1046 10.69 51.82 37.94
N ARG A 1047 9.62 51.11 38.30
CA ARG A 1047 8.25 51.46 37.92
C ARG A 1047 7.65 52.56 38.79
#